data_AF-V4AKH0-F1
#
_entry.id   AF-V4AKH0-F1
#
_cell.length_a   1.000
_cell.length_b   1.000
_cell.length_c   1.000
_cell.angle_alpha   90.00
_cell.angle_beta   90.00
_cell.angle_gamma   90.00
#
_symmetry.space_group_name_H-M   'P 1'
#
loop_
_entity.id
_entity.type
_entity.pdbx_description
1 polymer ?
#
loop_
_entity_poly.entity_id
_entity_poly.type
_entity_poly.pdbx_seq_one_letter_code
_entity_poly.pdbx_strand_id
1 'polypeptide(L)'
;MAKKSDMVDDIAHKLHTWSMKEMQFHPQGQYINSKLPVYEDFKDICRGPMAEIWKFVTDNVYSVQTVKKVKGNLALKGKQTHNKYSVQFQSGSQFNEEKEKLFEERTQLSGQLTNTISDVSHLENDLKRLERDILKTESEYRKAVDNIEDLEKKSSLLEIYSQQCQETVLNYDHFTEKLHAKTKAITQKTQVDVSGEPLFITKSSDQPDKRLETVCGKNVRESCEKFEEFLHDTFKGNFSSDKTVFQSRKDHLWSEVEKVLSEFLTIQIVNGLIVNTQDSSLNVRDKTNKINIRKDAENLRFQYGKGELTDVSLPSSSLHSVRQLLEQSQLLHVKRFMEAEKHKNQAWRGGQRLDEIKKAIDKLLVQRFEQRPGELKLARTLVETNLQLSADRAGLHSLLAECEQLREAINKGVQEREVLQSKFFKIKTFKELTEQKQNLIRGLVKQNLNAQSRLETQKIENTNYIEKSLSSHYTTTVAVSNSLKSRVQQEIDKLSSLSLPYLMFLHLDNGTRVSALDLSINHFHHPECMSVRRSLQELLQLLHFKPYKAPECLLIWCEKLKSDINHYNHLVESQDSASQRVYGPHKDKIDTIENITDLCQQVSEHDKEQSEKLLPALQKSISTSKAGLAECSQIKEDIQAWIEQPAQFTTPWVIQNGQTYKEWLEKWTVLCTRLRKIQLQQRDGK
;
A
#
# COMPACT_ATOMS: atom_id res chain seq x y z
N MET A 1 6.70 -52.49 -58.05
CA MET A 1 6.49 -51.60 -56.88
C MET A 1 7.54 -50.49 -56.76
N ALA A 2 8.81 -50.69 -57.16
CA ALA A 2 9.86 -49.66 -57.08
C ALA A 2 9.52 -48.32 -57.80
N LYS A 3 9.04 -48.36 -59.06
CA LYS A 3 8.73 -47.12 -59.82
C LYS A 3 7.62 -46.22 -59.25
N LYS A 4 6.72 -46.74 -58.40
CA LYS A 4 5.66 -45.92 -57.77
C LYS A 4 6.15 -45.23 -56.49
N SER A 5 7.18 -45.77 -55.82
CA SER A 5 7.78 -45.16 -54.64
C SER A 5 8.57 -43.90 -55.00
N ASP A 6 9.34 -43.95 -56.09
CA ASP A 6 10.15 -42.83 -56.56
C ASP A 6 9.30 -41.62 -57.01
N MET A 7 8.11 -41.88 -57.57
CA MET A 7 7.19 -40.83 -58.01
C MET A 7 6.57 -40.08 -56.82
N VAL A 8 6.28 -40.77 -55.72
CA VAL A 8 5.72 -40.15 -54.51
C VAL A 8 6.78 -39.32 -53.80
N ASP A 9 8.03 -39.79 -53.76
CA ASP A 9 9.15 -39.01 -53.22
C ASP A 9 9.43 -37.74 -54.04
N ASP A 10 9.41 -37.81 -55.38
CA ASP A 10 9.60 -36.62 -56.23
C ASP A 10 8.47 -35.58 -56.05
N ILE A 11 7.21 -36.02 -55.92
CA ILE A 11 6.07 -35.14 -55.67
C ILE A 11 6.16 -34.52 -54.28
N ALA A 12 6.52 -35.29 -53.24
CA ALA A 12 6.70 -34.78 -51.89
C ALA A 12 7.82 -33.71 -51.83
N HIS A 13 8.91 -33.92 -52.58
CA HIS A 13 10.01 -32.96 -52.64
C HIS A 13 9.60 -31.66 -53.35
N LYS A 14 8.82 -31.77 -54.43
CA LYS A 14 8.26 -30.62 -55.15
C LYS A 14 7.26 -29.86 -54.30
N LEU A 15 6.38 -30.57 -53.59
CA LEU A 15 5.37 -29.98 -52.72
C LEU A 15 5.99 -29.23 -51.54
N HIS A 16 7.02 -29.79 -50.89
CA HIS A 16 7.78 -29.12 -49.84
C HIS A 16 8.49 -27.85 -50.37
N THR A 17 9.06 -27.93 -51.58
CA THR A 17 9.73 -26.76 -52.18
C THR A 17 8.72 -25.68 -52.56
N TRP A 18 7.57 -26.08 -53.11
CA TRP A 18 6.47 -25.18 -53.47
C TRP A 18 5.87 -24.49 -52.23
N SER A 19 5.62 -25.22 -51.15
CA SER A 19 5.05 -24.65 -49.92
C SER A 19 6.02 -23.68 -49.22
N MET A 20 7.30 -24.07 -49.12
CA MET A 20 8.29 -23.29 -48.38
C MET A 20 8.87 -22.12 -49.19
N LYS A 21 9.18 -22.32 -50.48
CA LYS A 21 9.85 -21.29 -51.31
C LYS A 21 8.89 -20.45 -52.15
N GLU A 22 7.91 -21.08 -52.81
CA GLU A 22 6.98 -20.37 -53.71
C GLU A 22 5.84 -19.71 -52.92
N MET A 23 5.26 -20.43 -51.96
CA MET A 23 4.13 -19.95 -51.15
C MET A 23 4.51 -19.32 -49.81
N GLN A 24 5.77 -19.48 -49.37
CA GLN A 24 6.29 -18.98 -48.08
C GLN A 24 5.33 -19.30 -46.92
N PHE A 25 5.00 -20.58 -46.77
CA PHE A 25 4.07 -21.02 -45.75
C PHE A 25 4.60 -20.77 -44.33
N HIS A 26 3.79 -20.14 -43.48
CA HIS A 26 4.06 -19.94 -42.06
C HIS A 26 2.86 -20.43 -41.23
N PRO A 27 3.07 -21.11 -40.09
CA PRO A 27 1.98 -21.53 -39.21
C PRO A 27 1.19 -20.33 -38.70
N GLN A 28 -0.14 -20.37 -38.78
CA GLN A 28 -1.04 -19.30 -38.32
C GLN A 28 -2.01 -19.82 -37.25
N GLY A 29 -2.46 -18.92 -36.36
CA GLY A 29 -3.45 -19.24 -35.31
C GLY A 29 -2.87 -19.98 -34.11
N GLN A 30 -3.56 -21.02 -33.62
CA GLN A 30 -3.18 -21.76 -32.41
C GLN A 30 -1.82 -22.49 -32.50
N TYR A 31 -1.23 -22.55 -33.69
CA TYR A 31 0.00 -23.30 -34.01
C TYR A 31 1.20 -22.41 -34.38
N ILE A 32 1.21 -21.13 -34.00
CA ILE A 32 2.30 -20.17 -34.31
C ILE A 32 3.70 -20.67 -33.90
N ASN A 33 3.79 -21.52 -32.85
CA ASN A 33 5.04 -22.11 -32.36
C ASN A 33 5.24 -23.59 -32.75
N SER A 34 4.43 -24.14 -33.65
CA SER A 34 4.60 -25.53 -34.09
C SER A 34 5.82 -25.67 -35.02
N LYS A 35 6.50 -26.82 -34.94
CA LYS A 35 7.61 -27.13 -35.84
C LYS A 35 7.11 -27.12 -37.30
N LEU A 36 7.88 -26.49 -38.18
CA LEU A 36 7.59 -26.50 -39.62
C LEU A 36 7.58 -27.95 -40.13
N PRO A 37 6.59 -28.34 -40.97
CA PRO A 37 6.48 -29.71 -41.46
C PRO A 37 7.75 -30.12 -42.21
N VAL A 38 8.25 -31.32 -41.89
CA VAL A 38 9.47 -31.87 -42.48
C VAL A 38 9.09 -32.68 -43.72
N TYR A 39 10.05 -32.93 -44.61
CA TYR A 39 9.87 -33.73 -45.83
C TYR A 39 9.10 -35.05 -45.61
N GLU A 40 9.32 -35.73 -44.49
CA GLU A 40 8.65 -37.00 -44.15
C GLU A 40 7.12 -36.82 -43.98
N ASP A 41 6.68 -35.69 -43.43
CA ASP A 41 5.26 -35.36 -43.29
C ASP A 41 4.58 -35.17 -44.66
N PHE A 42 5.32 -34.62 -45.64
CA PHE A 42 4.83 -34.46 -47.01
C PHE A 42 4.75 -35.78 -47.77
N LYS A 43 5.62 -36.75 -47.43
CA LYS A 43 5.62 -38.08 -48.03
C LYS A 43 4.35 -38.86 -47.68
N ASP A 44 3.79 -38.64 -46.49
CA ASP A 44 2.58 -39.32 -46.05
C ASP A 44 1.32 -38.78 -46.73
N ILE A 45 1.23 -37.46 -46.96
CA ILE A 45 0.09 -36.84 -47.66
C ILE A 45 0.13 -37.01 -49.18
N CYS A 46 1.29 -37.34 -49.75
CA CYS A 46 1.47 -37.62 -51.17
C CYS A 46 1.20 -39.09 -51.54
N ARG A 47 0.66 -39.91 -50.63
CA ARG A 47 0.30 -41.31 -50.92
C ARG A 47 -1.09 -41.43 -51.55
N GLY A 48 -1.25 -42.41 -52.44
CA GLY A 48 -2.55 -42.74 -53.03
C GLY A 48 -3.06 -41.69 -54.03
N PRO A 49 -4.38 -41.50 -54.18
CA PRO A 49 -4.98 -40.60 -55.18
C PRO A 49 -4.63 -39.12 -54.97
N MET A 50 -4.16 -38.74 -53.79
CA MET A 50 -3.71 -37.37 -53.48
C MET A 50 -2.43 -36.99 -54.21
N ALA A 51 -1.60 -37.94 -54.67
CA ALA A 51 -0.38 -37.66 -55.41
C ALA A 51 -0.66 -36.86 -56.71
N GLU A 52 -1.73 -37.21 -57.43
CA GLU A 52 -2.08 -36.54 -58.69
C GLU A 52 -2.63 -35.13 -58.46
N ILE A 53 -3.38 -34.93 -57.37
CA ILE A 53 -3.89 -33.62 -56.95
C ILE A 53 -2.71 -32.71 -56.59
N TRP A 54 -1.77 -33.19 -55.77
CA TRP A 54 -0.61 -32.40 -55.38
C TRP A 54 0.29 -32.07 -56.56
N LYS A 55 0.47 -33.02 -57.49
CA LYS A 55 1.18 -32.77 -58.75
C LYS A 55 0.50 -31.65 -59.55
N PHE A 56 -0.83 -31.69 -59.68
CA PHE A 56 -1.57 -30.62 -60.36
C PHE A 56 -1.40 -29.27 -59.65
N VAL A 57 -1.46 -29.23 -58.32
CA VAL A 57 -1.32 -27.99 -57.55
C VAL A 57 0.06 -27.38 -57.74
N THR A 58 1.13 -28.19 -57.63
CA THR A 58 2.51 -27.70 -57.80
C THR A 58 2.79 -27.21 -59.22
N ASP A 59 2.10 -27.76 -60.23
CA ASP A 59 2.32 -27.41 -61.63
C ASP A 59 1.49 -26.19 -62.07
N ASN A 60 0.37 -25.88 -61.40
CA ASN A 60 -0.60 -24.88 -61.87
C ASN A 60 -0.82 -23.70 -60.93
N VAL A 61 -0.45 -23.80 -59.65
CA VAL A 61 -0.71 -22.76 -58.67
C VAL A 61 0.60 -22.05 -58.33
N TYR A 62 0.67 -20.75 -58.63
CA TYR A 62 1.86 -19.93 -58.40
C TYR A 62 1.53 -18.70 -57.55
N SER A 63 2.54 -18.13 -56.90
CA SER A 63 2.38 -16.91 -56.11
C SER A 63 1.94 -15.74 -56.99
N VAL A 64 1.14 -14.82 -56.43
CA VAL A 64 0.65 -13.61 -57.11
C VAL A 64 1.82 -12.78 -57.69
N GLN A 65 2.99 -12.81 -57.03
CA GLN A 65 4.19 -12.12 -57.50
C GLN A 65 4.78 -12.78 -58.76
N THR A 66 4.85 -14.11 -58.79
CA THR A 66 5.31 -14.90 -59.94
C THR A 66 4.38 -14.72 -61.14
N VAL A 67 3.05 -14.76 -60.92
CA VAL A 67 2.04 -14.52 -61.97
C VAL A 67 2.14 -13.10 -62.55
N LYS A 68 2.37 -12.07 -61.71
CA LYS A 68 2.60 -10.70 -62.17
C LYS A 68 3.86 -10.59 -63.04
N LYS A 69 4.95 -11.25 -62.67
CA LYS A 69 6.20 -11.26 -63.45
C LYS A 69 6.01 -11.94 -64.81
N VAL A 70 5.30 -13.07 -64.85
CA VAL A 70 5.00 -13.79 -66.11
C VAL A 70 4.07 -12.98 -67.01
N LYS A 71 3.00 -12.36 -66.46
CA LYS A 71 2.14 -11.44 -67.23
C LYS A 71 2.91 -10.23 -67.77
N GLY A 72 3.83 -9.65 -66.98
CA GLY A 72 4.70 -8.56 -67.43
C GLY A 72 5.60 -8.97 -68.61
N ASN A 73 6.19 -10.17 -68.54
CA ASN A 73 7.04 -10.70 -69.61
C ASN A 73 6.24 -11.04 -70.89
N LEU A 74 5.00 -11.52 -70.76
CA LEU A 74 4.11 -11.75 -71.91
C LEU A 74 3.68 -10.44 -72.59
N ALA A 75 3.40 -9.39 -71.82
CA ALA A 75 3.08 -8.07 -72.36
C ALA A 75 4.27 -7.43 -73.11
N LEU A 76 5.50 -7.72 -72.70
CA LEU A 76 6.71 -7.27 -73.40
C LEU A 76 6.92 -7.99 -74.75
N LYS A 77 6.59 -9.29 -74.85
CA LYS A 77 6.61 -10.02 -76.13
C LYS A 77 5.51 -9.56 -77.11
N GLY A 78 4.32 -9.20 -76.60
CA GLY A 78 3.21 -8.71 -77.44
C GLY A 78 3.45 -7.33 -78.07
N LYS A 79 4.41 -6.53 -77.57
CA LYS A 79 4.76 -5.21 -78.13
C LYS A 79 5.82 -5.26 -79.23
N GLN A 80 6.51 -6.38 -79.44
CA GLN A 80 7.56 -6.50 -80.48
C GLN A 80 7.03 -6.87 -81.88
N THR A 81 5.76 -7.26 -82.03
CA THR A 81 5.18 -7.76 -83.29
C THR A 81 4.52 -6.70 -84.17
N HIS A 82 4.50 -5.42 -83.77
CA HIS A 82 3.92 -4.32 -84.55
C HIS A 82 4.98 -3.36 -85.09
N ASN A 83 5.70 -3.74 -86.15
CA ASN A 83 6.36 -2.79 -87.04
C ASN A 83 5.86 -3.03 -88.48
N LYS A 84 4.87 -2.24 -88.91
CA LYS A 84 4.31 -2.28 -90.26
C LYS A 84 5.11 -1.32 -91.14
N TYR A 85 6.01 -1.86 -91.95
CA TYR A 85 6.62 -1.19 -93.10
C TYR A 85 5.54 -0.89 -94.15
N SER A 86 5.46 0.35 -94.64
CA SER A 86 4.60 0.73 -95.76
C SER A 86 5.42 1.41 -96.84
N VAL A 87 5.68 0.67 -97.91
CA VAL A 87 6.34 1.13 -99.14
C VAL A 87 5.30 1.88 -100.00
N GLN A 88 5.62 3.09 -100.43
CA GLN A 88 4.83 3.83 -101.41
C GLN A 88 5.14 3.30 -102.82
N PHE A 89 4.10 2.85 -103.54
CA PHE A 89 4.17 2.63 -104.98
C PHE A 89 3.20 3.58 -105.69
N GLN A 90 3.71 4.32 -106.67
CA GLN A 90 2.93 5.14 -107.59
C GLN A 90 2.52 4.32 -108.82
N SER A 91 1.29 4.52 -109.29
CA SER A 91 0.90 4.72 -110.71
C SER A 91 -0.44 4.06 -111.06
N GLY A 92 -1.21 4.73 -111.93
CA GLY A 92 -2.18 4.06 -112.82
C GLY A 92 -3.61 4.63 -112.79
N SER A 93 -3.89 5.59 -113.66
CA SER A 93 -5.10 6.43 -113.74
C SER A 93 -6.29 5.83 -114.50
N GLN A 94 -6.76 4.61 -114.18
CA GLN A 94 -8.00 4.06 -114.76
C GLN A 94 -8.90 3.24 -113.81
N PHE A 95 -8.67 3.29 -112.50
CA PHE A 95 -9.48 2.58 -111.49
C PHE A 95 -10.24 3.51 -110.53
N ASN A 96 -10.47 4.78 -110.87
CA ASN A 96 -11.01 5.73 -109.90
C ASN A 96 -12.51 5.56 -109.64
N GLU A 97 -13.39 5.47 -110.64
CA GLU A 97 -14.84 5.56 -110.36
C GLU A 97 -15.44 4.37 -109.58
N GLU A 98 -15.09 3.13 -109.93
CA GLU A 98 -15.65 1.95 -109.24
C GLU A 98 -15.04 1.76 -107.85
N LYS A 99 -13.76 2.11 -107.71
CA LYS A 99 -13.07 2.13 -106.41
C LYS A 99 -13.61 3.23 -105.52
N GLU A 100 -13.99 4.39 -106.07
CA GLU A 100 -14.55 5.52 -105.35
C GLU A 100 -15.97 5.22 -104.85
N LYS A 101 -16.83 4.59 -105.67
CA LYS A 101 -18.16 4.10 -105.22
C LYS A 101 -18.07 3.04 -104.12
N LEU A 102 -17.19 2.04 -104.27
CA LEU A 102 -16.95 1.05 -103.21
C LEU A 102 -16.29 1.67 -101.98
N PHE A 103 -15.50 2.74 -102.13
CA PHE A 103 -14.97 3.50 -101.01
C PHE A 103 -16.08 4.26 -100.28
N GLU A 104 -17.02 4.87 -101.00
CA GLU A 104 -18.19 5.55 -100.45
C GLU A 104 -19.14 4.59 -99.73
N GLU A 105 -19.43 3.42 -100.30
CA GLU A 105 -20.27 2.42 -99.64
C GLU A 105 -19.55 1.83 -98.40
N ARG A 106 -18.23 1.60 -98.50
CA ARG A 106 -17.41 1.17 -97.38
C ARG A 106 -17.33 2.24 -96.29
N THR A 107 -17.24 3.52 -96.63
CA THR A 107 -17.21 4.60 -95.63
C THR A 107 -18.58 4.78 -94.99
N GLN A 108 -19.67 4.61 -95.74
CA GLN A 108 -21.04 4.65 -95.21
C GLN A 108 -21.33 3.48 -94.27
N LEU A 109 -21.01 2.23 -94.68
CA LEU A 109 -21.15 1.05 -93.83
C LEU A 109 -20.21 1.11 -92.62
N SER A 110 -18.97 1.60 -92.81
CA SER A 110 -18.06 1.82 -91.68
C SER A 110 -18.59 2.88 -90.72
N GLY A 111 -19.28 3.91 -91.21
CA GLY A 111 -19.93 4.94 -90.39
C GLY A 111 -21.12 4.39 -89.60
N GLN A 112 -21.96 3.57 -90.23
CA GLN A 112 -23.06 2.87 -89.54
C GLN A 112 -22.54 1.89 -88.50
N LEU A 113 -21.49 1.14 -88.83
CA LEU A 113 -20.85 0.23 -87.89
C LEU A 113 -20.23 0.98 -86.71
N THR A 114 -19.56 2.12 -86.94
CA THR A 114 -19.04 2.94 -85.83
C THR A 114 -20.15 3.52 -84.96
N ASN A 115 -21.30 3.89 -85.54
CA ASN A 115 -22.45 4.38 -84.78
C ASN A 115 -23.09 3.27 -83.93
N THR A 116 -23.29 2.07 -84.50
CA THR A 116 -23.79 0.93 -83.71
C THR A 116 -22.81 0.51 -82.60
N ILE A 117 -21.50 0.56 -82.86
CA ILE A 117 -20.48 0.33 -81.82
C ILE A 117 -20.57 1.41 -80.73
N SER A 118 -20.78 2.68 -81.09
CA SER A 118 -20.97 3.73 -80.08
C SER A 118 -22.25 3.53 -79.26
N ASP A 119 -23.35 3.14 -79.88
CA ASP A 119 -24.63 2.89 -79.20
C ASP A 119 -24.54 1.69 -78.25
N VAL A 120 -23.91 0.59 -78.69
CA VAL A 120 -23.62 -0.56 -77.83
C VAL A 120 -22.72 -0.15 -76.67
N SER A 121 -21.67 0.64 -76.91
CA SER A 121 -20.81 1.13 -75.84
C SER A 121 -21.55 2.03 -74.85
N HIS A 122 -22.52 2.82 -75.32
CA HIS A 122 -23.37 3.65 -74.47
C HIS A 122 -24.29 2.79 -73.59
N LEU A 123 -24.97 1.80 -74.18
CA LEU A 123 -25.83 0.86 -73.44
C LEU A 123 -25.05 0.02 -72.44
N GLU A 124 -23.84 -0.44 -72.78
CA GLU A 124 -22.96 -1.13 -71.84
C GLU A 124 -22.55 -0.23 -70.66
N ASN A 125 -22.30 1.05 -70.91
CA ASN A 125 -21.98 2.01 -69.86
C ASN A 125 -23.19 2.30 -68.96
N ASP A 126 -24.39 2.40 -69.53
CA ASP A 126 -25.63 2.58 -68.79
C ASP A 126 -26.00 1.34 -67.96
N LEU A 127 -25.84 0.13 -68.51
CA LEU A 127 -26.02 -1.11 -67.75
C LEU A 127 -25.04 -1.19 -66.58
N LYS A 128 -23.76 -0.89 -66.80
CA LYS A 128 -22.76 -0.82 -65.72
C LYS A 128 -23.07 0.25 -64.69
N ARG A 129 -23.75 1.33 -65.09
CA ARG A 129 -24.21 2.37 -64.17
C ARG A 129 -25.40 1.87 -63.34
N LEU A 130 -26.41 1.30 -63.98
CA LEU A 130 -27.57 0.71 -63.30
C LEU A 130 -27.16 -0.41 -62.34
N GLU A 131 -26.23 -1.27 -62.73
CA GLU A 131 -25.69 -2.33 -61.86
C GLU A 131 -25.04 -1.74 -60.61
N ARG A 132 -24.22 -0.69 -60.76
CA ARG A 132 -23.62 0.03 -59.62
C ARG A 132 -24.68 0.68 -58.73
N ASP A 133 -25.70 1.27 -59.32
CA ASP A 133 -26.79 1.92 -58.57
C ASP A 133 -27.61 0.87 -57.80
N ILE A 134 -27.93 -0.28 -58.41
CA ILE A 134 -28.61 -1.41 -57.75
C ILE A 134 -27.77 -1.92 -56.58
N LEU A 135 -26.49 -2.23 -56.79
CA LEU A 135 -25.60 -2.71 -55.73
C LEU A 135 -25.47 -1.69 -54.58
N LYS A 136 -25.45 -0.40 -54.90
CA LYS A 136 -25.45 0.66 -53.90
C LYS A 136 -26.75 0.65 -53.09
N THR A 137 -27.91 0.60 -53.75
CA THR A 137 -29.20 0.54 -53.05
C THR A 137 -29.37 -0.72 -52.22
N GLU A 138 -28.88 -1.88 -52.70
CA GLU A 138 -28.90 -3.13 -51.93
C GLU A 138 -27.98 -3.05 -50.71
N SER A 139 -26.79 -2.45 -50.85
CA SER A 139 -25.90 -2.21 -49.71
C SER A 139 -26.52 -1.26 -48.69
N GLU A 140 -27.19 -0.20 -49.14
CA GLU A 140 -27.90 0.73 -48.27
C GLU A 140 -29.08 0.06 -47.55
N TYR A 141 -29.84 -0.79 -48.26
CA TYR A 141 -30.92 -1.57 -47.68
C TYR A 141 -30.41 -2.57 -46.63
N ARG A 142 -29.34 -3.32 -46.92
CA ARG A 142 -28.72 -4.24 -45.95
C ARG A 142 -28.27 -3.51 -44.68
N LYS A 143 -27.62 -2.35 -44.82
CA LYS A 143 -27.25 -1.52 -43.66
C LYS A 143 -28.46 -1.05 -42.86
N ALA A 144 -29.57 -0.72 -43.53
CA ALA A 144 -30.80 -0.34 -42.85
C ALA A 144 -31.39 -1.52 -42.05
N VAL A 145 -31.40 -2.73 -42.62
CA VAL A 145 -31.83 -3.95 -41.93
C VAL A 145 -30.93 -4.26 -40.73
N ASP A 146 -29.61 -4.22 -40.90
CA ASP A 146 -28.65 -4.44 -39.80
C ASP A 146 -28.88 -3.44 -38.65
N ASN A 147 -29.14 -2.16 -38.97
CA ASN A 147 -29.45 -1.15 -37.97
C ASN A 147 -30.77 -1.43 -37.24
N ILE A 148 -31.79 -1.94 -37.94
CA ILE A 148 -33.07 -2.30 -37.33
C ILE A 148 -32.88 -3.48 -36.38
N GLU A 149 -32.17 -4.53 -36.79
CA GLU A 149 -31.88 -5.67 -35.92
C GLU A 149 -31.09 -5.25 -34.67
N ASP A 150 -30.12 -4.34 -34.81
CA ASP A 150 -29.35 -3.81 -33.68
C ASP A 150 -30.22 -2.97 -32.73
N LEU A 151 -31.18 -2.20 -33.25
CA LEU A 151 -32.13 -1.45 -32.44
C LEU A 151 -33.09 -2.39 -31.70
N GLU A 152 -33.57 -3.45 -32.36
CA GLU A 152 -34.41 -4.48 -31.72
C GLU A 152 -33.65 -5.20 -30.60
N LYS A 153 -32.41 -5.63 -30.84
CA LYS A 153 -31.55 -6.25 -29.81
C LYS A 153 -31.34 -5.31 -28.61
N LYS A 154 -31.07 -4.02 -28.86
CA LYS A 154 -30.92 -3.01 -27.80
C LYS A 154 -32.23 -2.79 -27.03
N SER A 155 -33.36 -2.75 -27.74
CA SER A 155 -34.68 -2.61 -27.12
C SER A 155 -34.99 -3.78 -26.19
N SER A 156 -34.79 -5.02 -26.65
CA SER A 156 -35.00 -6.21 -25.81
C SER A 156 -34.08 -6.24 -24.59
N LEU A 157 -32.81 -5.83 -24.75
CA LEU A 157 -31.88 -5.76 -23.63
C LEU A 157 -32.29 -4.68 -22.59
N LEU A 158 -32.76 -3.52 -23.05
CA LEU A 158 -33.31 -2.49 -22.18
C LEU A 158 -34.59 -2.94 -21.47
N GLU A 159 -35.43 -3.73 -22.14
CA GLU A 159 -36.64 -4.29 -21.54
C GLU A 159 -36.32 -5.28 -20.41
N ILE A 160 -35.36 -6.19 -20.63
CA ILE A 160 -34.87 -7.10 -19.59
C ILE A 160 -34.25 -6.32 -18.42
N TYR A 161 -33.43 -5.32 -18.73
CA TYR A 161 -32.82 -4.48 -17.69
C TYR A 161 -33.88 -3.71 -16.88
N SER A 162 -34.91 -3.19 -17.54
CA SER A 162 -36.04 -2.53 -16.87
C SER A 162 -36.79 -3.49 -15.94
N GLN A 163 -37.02 -4.74 -16.37
CA GLN A 163 -37.63 -5.77 -15.52
C GLN A 163 -36.76 -6.07 -14.30
N GLN A 164 -35.44 -6.20 -14.48
CA GLN A 164 -34.50 -6.40 -13.37
C GLN A 164 -34.50 -5.20 -12.39
N CYS A 165 -34.59 -3.97 -12.90
CA CYS A 165 -34.76 -2.79 -12.07
C CYS A 165 -36.07 -2.83 -11.28
N GLN A 166 -37.18 -3.28 -11.86
CA GLN A 166 -38.45 -3.42 -11.15
C GLN A 166 -38.39 -4.49 -10.06
N GLU A 167 -37.81 -5.67 -10.33
CA GLU A 167 -37.63 -6.71 -9.32
C GLU A 167 -36.75 -6.25 -8.16
N THR A 168 -35.67 -5.51 -8.45
CA THR A 168 -34.81 -4.96 -7.40
C THR A 168 -35.53 -3.92 -6.56
N VAL A 169 -36.36 -3.05 -7.17
CA VAL A 169 -37.21 -2.11 -6.43
C VAL A 169 -38.19 -2.85 -5.51
N LEU A 170 -38.89 -3.88 -6.00
CA LEU A 170 -39.80 -4.69 -5.17
C LEU A 170 -39.07 -5.36 -3.99
N ASN A 171 -37.85 -5.85 -4.22
CA ASN A 171 -37.02 -6.41 -3.15
C ASN A 171 -36.64 -5.34 -2.11
N TYR A 172 -36.28 -4.13 -2.55
CA TYR A 172 -36.01 -3.02 -1.64
C TYR A 172 -37.26 -2.60 -0.86
N ASP A 173 -38.43 -2.55 -1.50
CA ASP A 173 -39.69 -2.26 -0.82
C ASP A 173 -40.00 -3.32 0.24
N HIS A 174 -39.83 -4.61 -0.07
CA HIS A 174 -39.96 -5.67 0.93
C HIS A 174 -38.98 -5.53 2.09
N PHE A 175 -37.71 -5.17 1.82
CA PHE A 175 -36.74 -4.91 2.88
C PHE A 175 -37.10 -3.69 3.72
N THR A 176 -37.61 -2.62 3.12
CA THR A 176 -38.03 -1.42 3.85
C THR A 176 -39.25 -1.71 4.73
N GLU A 177 -40.23 -2.49 4.26
CA GLU A 177 -41.36 -2.94 5.10
C GLU A 177 -40.90 -3.80 6.27
N LYS A 178 -39.98 -4.74 6.03
CA LYS A 178 -39.42 -5.60 7.08
C LYS A 178 -38.61 -4.79 8.10
N LEU A 179 -37.84 -3.81 7.65
CA LEU A 179 -37.14 -2.87 8.53
C LEU A 179 -38.13 -2.02 9.31
N HIS A 180 -39.17 -1.48 8.66
CA HIS A 180 -40.19 -0.69 9.34
C HIS A 180 -40.95 -1.51 10.38
N ALA A 181 -41.25 -2.79 10.12
CA ALA A 181 -41.85 -3.70 11.09
C ALA A 181 -40.93 -3.96 12.30
N LYS A 182 -39.63 -4.19 12.06
CA LYS A 182 -38.63 -4.33 13.14
C LYS A 182 -38.45 -3.04 13.93
N THR A 183 -38.35 -1.90 13.26
CA THR A 183 -38.27 -0.58 13.90
C THR A 183 -39.51 -0.33 14.75
N LYS A 184 -40.71 -0.66 14.25
CA LYS A 184 -41.96 -0.54 15.01
C LYS A 184 -41.96 -1.45 16.25
N ALA A 185 -41.46 -2.68 16.13
CA ALA A 185 -41.30 -3.59 17.27
C ALA A 185 -40.28 -3.08 18.29
N ILE A 186 -39.18 -2.45 17.85
CA ILE A 186 -38.19 -1.81 18.73
C ILE A 186 -38.80 -0.58 19.43
N THR A 187 -39.56 0.25 18.72
CA THR A 187 -40.25 1.42 19.30
C THR A 187 -41.35 1.04 20.30
N GLN A 188 -42.02 -0.10 20.08
CA GLN A 188 -43.02 -0.62 21.02
C GLN A 188 -42.37 -1.25 22.26
N LYS A 189 -41.17 -1.83 22.12
CA LYS A 189 -40.35 -2.30 23.25
C LYS A 189 -39.72 -1.17 24.07
N THR A 190 -39.73 0.07 23.58
CA THR A 190 -39.21 1.23 24.32
C THR A 190 -40.15 1.72 25.44
N GLN A 191 -41.36 1.16 25.56
CA GLN A 191 -42.34 1.50 26.61
C GLN A 191 -42.44 0.49 27.76
N VAL A 192 -41.69 -0.62 27.74
CA VAL A 192 -41.73 -1.61 28.82
C VAL A 192 -40.35 -1.76 29.44
N ASP A 193 -40.20 -1.06 30.56
CA ASP A 193 -39.18 -1.27 31.58
C ASP A 193 -39.19 -2.74 32.05
N VAL A 194 -38.03 -3.26 32.53
CA VAL A 194 -37.83 -4.51 33.32
C VAL A 194 -36.89 -5.59 32.74
N SER A 195 -36.28 -5.49 31.55
CA SER A 195 -35.26 -6.50 31.17
C SER A 195 -34.01 -5.93 30.50
N GLY A 196 -32.99 -5.62 31.31
CA GLY A 196 -31.57 -5.92 31.07
C GLY A 196 -30.90 -5.66 29.72
N GLU A 197 -31.50 -4.89 28.79
CA GLU A 197 -30.91 -4.56 27.49
C GLU A 197 -30.40 -3.11 27.47
N PRO A 198 -29.22 -2.87 26.86
CA PRO A 198 -28.54 -1.59 26.98
C PRO A 198 -29.27 -0.48 26.21
N LEU A 199 -29.54 0.65 26.88
CA LEU A 199 -29.93 1.89 26.23
C LEU A 199 -28.82 2.33 25.26
N PHE A 200 -29.19 2.63 24.01
CA PHE A 200 -28.27 3.17 23.01
C PHE A 200 -28.46 4.70 22.89
N ILE A 201 -27.36 5.44 22.98
CA ILE A 201 -27.26 6.89 22.83
C ILE A 201 -26.43 7.20 21.58
N THR A 202 -26.85 8.19 20.80
CA THR A 202 -26.07 8.74 19.68
C THR A 202 -24.92 9.63 20.16
N LYS A 203 -23.73 9.45 19.59
CA LYS A 203 -22.57 10.34 19.83
C LYS A 203 -22.92 11.82 19.52
N SER A 204 -22.37 12.73 20.34
CA SER A 204 -22.51 14.19 20.23
C SER A 204 -22.14 14.73 18.84
N SER A 205 -22.75 15.87 18.48
CA SER A 205 -22.93 16.44 17.13
C SER A 205 -21.68 16.81 16.31
N ASP A 206 -20.46 16.65 16.83
CA ASP A 206 -19.25 17.26 16.24
C ASP A 206 -18.26 16.28 15.55
N GLN A 207 -18.62 15.00 15.41
CA GLN A 207 -17.86 14.06 14.58
C GLN A 207 -18.71 13.45 13.45
N PRO A 208 -18.14 13.24 12.24
CA PRO A 208 -18.88 12.78 11.07
C PRO A 208 -19.42 11.34 11.20
N ASP A 209 -18.91 10.55 12.15
CA ASP A 209 -19.33 9.16 12.38
C ASP A 209 -20.42 9.06 13.45
N LYS A 210 -21.67 9.18 13.03
CA LYS A 210 -22.87 8.95 13.86
C LYS A 210 -23.03 7.46 14.18
N ARG A 211 -22.23 6.95 15.12
CA ARG A 211 -22.41 5.58 15.68
C ARG A 211 -23.26 5.63 16.95
N LEU A 212 -24.18 4.65 17.08
CA LEU A 212 -24.93 4.38 18.31
C LEU A 212 -24.00 3.70 19.31
N GLU A 213 -24.03 4.17 20.56
CA GLU A 213 -23.22 3.64 21.65
C GLU A 213 -24.09 3.28 22.85
N THR A 214 -23.73 2.25 23.61
CA THR A 214 -24.42 1.93 24.87
C THR A 214 -24.09 2.96 25.96
N VAL A 215 -25.00 3.20 26.91
CA VAL A 215 -24.73 4.09 28.07
C VAL A 215 -23.45 3.67 28.81
N CYS A 216 -23.27 2.35 29.01
CA CYS A 216 -22.06 1.79 29.61
C CYS A 216 -20.81 2.07 28.74
N GLY A 217 -20.90 1.89 27.42
CA GLY A 217 -19.80 2.19 26.50
C GLY A 217 -19.34 3.64 26.55
N LYS A 218 -20.31 4.57 26.62
CA LYS A 218 -20.02 6.00 26.75
C LYS A 218 -19.26 6.32 28.03
N ASN A 219 -19.75 5.82 29.17
CA ASN A 219 -19.11 6.07 30.47
C ASN A 219 -17.71 5.45 30.53
N VAL A 220 -17.54 4.23 29.99
CA VAL A 220 -16.24 3.57 29.87
C VAL A 220 -15.28 4.39 29.00
N ARG A 221 -15.73 4.91 27.85
CA ARG A 221 -14.89 5.76 26.99
C ARG A 221 -14.51 7.06 27.70
N GLU A 222 -15.45 7.77 28.29
CA GLU A 222 -15.18 9.05 28.99
C GLU A 222 -14.18 8.84 30.15
N SER A 223 -14.30 7.74 30.91
CA SER A 223 -13.31 7.39 31.93
C SER A 223 -11.92 7.09 31.33
N CYS A 224 -11.86 6.40 30.18
CA CYS A 224 -10.59 6.16 29.48
C CYS A 224 -9.97 7.45 28.92
N GLU A 225 -10.77 8.37 28.37
CA GLU A 225 -10.31 9.67 27.84
C GLU A 225 -9.76 10.56 28.96
N LYS A 226 -10.45 10.66 30.10
CA LYS A 226 -9.94 11.39 31.28
C LYS A 226 -8.64 10.77 31.83
N PHE A 227 -8.52 9.44 31.77
CA PHE A 227 -7.29 8.75 32.14
C PHE A 227 -6.15 9.07 31.15
N GLU A 228 -6.44 9.13 29.85
CA GLU A 228 -5.50 9.57 28.81
C GLU A 228 -5.05 11.01 29.04
N GLU A 229 -5.97 11.95 29.28
CA GLU A 229 -5.66 13.35 29.57
C GLU A 229 -4.73 13.48 30.80
N PHE A 230 -5.05 12.75 31.87
CA PHE A 230 -4.22 12.72 33.07
C PHE A 230 -2.81 12.17 32.81
N LEU A 231 -2.70 11.08 32.05
CA LEU A 231 -1.39 10.53 31.66
C LEU A 231 -0.61 11.50 30.77
N HIS A 232 -1.26 12.12 29.79
CA HIS A 232 -0.63 13.06 28.87
C HIS A 232 -0.11 14.30 29.58
N ASP A 233 -0.88 14.85 30.52
CA ASP A 233 -0.43 15.94 31.39
C ASP A 233 0.77 15.53 32.26
N THR A 234 0.75 14.30 32.77
CA THR A 234 1.86 13.73 33.54
C THR A 234 3.12 13.58 32.66
N PHE A 235 3.00 13.11 31.43
CA PHE A 235 4.11 12.96 30.48
C PHE A 235 4.67 14.30 29.98
N LYS A 236 3.83 15.34 29.88
CA LYS A 236 4.28 16.71 29.55
C LYS A 236 5.03 17.41 30.67
N GLY A 237 5.13 16.78 31.84
CA GLY A 237 5.85 17.34 32.98
C GLY A 237 5.05 18.35 33.79
N ASN A 238 3.72 18.42 33.60
CA ASN A 238 2.80 19.18 34.45
C ASN A 238 2.57 18.43 35.78
N PHE A 239 3.66 18.10 36.47
CA PHE A 239 3.58 17.71 37.87
C PHE A 239 3.26 18.99 38.64
N SER A 240 1.97 19.24 38.94
CA SER A 240 1.62 20.29 39.90
C SER A 240 2.57 20.19 41.09
N SER A 241 3.18 21.31 41.48
CA SER A 241 4.19 21.38 42.54
C SER A 241 3.72 20.76 43.86
N ASP A 242 2.41 20.69 44.05
CA ASP A 242 1.74 20.07 45.19
C ASP A 242 1.40 18.61 44.94
N LYS A 243 2.13 17.74 45.65
CA LYS A 243 1.90 16.28 45.73
C LYS A 243 0.47 15.93 46.13
N THR A 244 -0.20 16.81 46.90
CA THR A 244 -1.60 16.66 47.34
C THR A 244 -2.58 16.82 46.19
N VAL A 245 -2.42 17.83 45.33
CA VAL A 245 -3.30 18.08 44.18
C VAL A 245 -3.20 16.95 43.16
N PHE A 246 -1.99 16.44 42.92
CA PHE A 246 -1.77 15.28 42.05
C PHE A 246 -2.47 14.03 42.60
N GLN A 247 -2.34 13.78 43.91
CA GLN A 247 -2.98 12.64 44.56
C GLN A 247 -4.51 12.76 44.54
N SER A 248 -5.07 13.94 44.83
CA SER A 248 -6.52 14.17 44.77
C SER A 248 -7.10 14.00 43.36
N ARG A 249 -6.38 14.41 42.31
CA ARG A 249 -6.79 14.14 40.91
C ARG A 249 -6.79 12.65 40.60
N LYS A 250 -5.76 11.93 41.07
CA LYS A 250 -5.69 10.47 40.93
C LYS A 250 -6.86 9.78 41.62
N ASP A 251 -7.16 10.19 42.85
CA ASP A 251 -8.22 9.59 43.67
C ASP A 251 -9.61 9.90 43.07
N HIS A 252 -9.79 11.08 42.46
CA HIS A 252 -11.00 11.43 41.73
C HIS A 252 -11.21 10.55 40.48
N LEU A 253 -10.15 10.30 39.71
CA LEU A 253 -10.21 9.38 38.55
C LEU A 253 -10.58 7.95 38.96
N TRP A 254 -9.98 7.45 40.04
CA TRP A 254 -10.31 6.11 40.56
C TRP A 254 -11.74 6.04 41.09
N SER A 255 -12.25 7.10 41.71
CA SER A 255 -13.64 7.19 42.15
C SER A 255 -14.63 7.17 40.98
N GLU A 256 -14.31 7.81 39.85
CA GLU A 256 -15.14 7.72 38.64
C GLU A 256 -15.13 6.31 38.04
N VAL A 257 -13.98 5.63 38.02
CA VAL A 257 -13.91 4.23 37.57
C VAL A 257 -14.72 3.32 38.50
N GLU A 258 -14.62 3.52 39.81
CA GLU A 258 -15.39 2.76 40.81
C GLU A 258 -16.91 2.98 40.67
N LYS A 259 -17.31 4.20 40.32
CA LYS A 259 -18.71 4.52 39.97
C LYS A 259 -19.18 3.74 38.75
N VAL A 260 -18.38 3.67 37.68
CA VAL A 260 -18.73 2.89 36.47
C VAL A 260 -18.75 1.38 36.77
N LEU A 261 -17.85 0.88 37.62
CA LEU A 261 -17.83 -0.53 38.04
C LEU A 261 -19.02 -0.90 38.93
N SER A 262 -19.58 0.04 39.70
CA SER A 262 -20.74 -0.20 40.57
C SER A 262 -22.08 -0.06 39.86
N GLU A 263 -22.17 0.77 38.82
CA GLU A 263 -23.41 1.02 38.08
C GLU A 263 -23.74 -0.03 37.00
N PHE A 264 -22.75 -0.77 36.48
CA PHE A 264 -22.93 -1.67 35.34
C PHE A 264 -22.44 -3.10 35.60
N LEU A 265 -23.06 -4.07 34.91
CA LEU A 265 -22.63 -5.48 34.95
C LEU A 265 -21.25 -5.64 34.30
N THR A 266 -20.42 -6.52 34.85
CA THR A 266 -19.04 -6.79 34.38
C THR A 266 -18.98 -7.10 32.88
N ILE A 267 -19.96 -7.83 32.35
CA ILE A 267 -20.04 -8.18 30.93
C ILE A 267 -20.26 -6.93 30.05
N GLN A 268 -21.07 -5.97 30.51
CA GLN A 268 -21.32 -4.73 29.77
C GLN A 268 -20.08 -3.84 29.74
N ILE A 269 -19.34 -3.78 30.84
CA ILE A 269 -18.07 -3.03 30.95
C ILE A 269 -16.99 -3.65 30.05
N VAL A 270 -16.84 -4.97 30.08
CA VAL A 270 -15.89 -5.69 29.21
C VAL A 270 -16.25 -5.48 27.75
N ASN A 271 -17.52 -5.56 27.37
CA ASN A 271 -17.95 -5.27 26.00
C ASN A 271 -17.69 -3.80 25.61
N GLY A 272 -17.92 -2.85 26.52
CA GLY A 272 -17.58 -1.44 26.32
C GLY A 272 -16.08 -1.22 26.08
N LEU A 273 -15.23 -1.89 26.86
CA LEU A 273 -13.78 -1.87 26.68
C LEU A 273 -13.33 -2.51 25.37
N ILE A 274 -13.94 -3.64 24.97
CA ILE A 274 -13.65 -4.30 23.68
C ILE A 274 -13.99 -3.36 22.52
N VAL A 275 -15.16 -2.72 22.55
CA VAL A 275 -15.55 -1.77 21.49
C VAL A 275 -14.62 -0.56 21.49
N ASN A 276 -14.29 0.01 22.66
CA ASN A 276 -13.39 1.16 22.75
C ASN A 276 -11.96 0.84 22.25
N THR A 277 -11.45 -0.35 22.55
CA THR A 277 -10.12 -0.80 22.07
C THR A 277 -10.11 -1.08 20.58
N GLN A 278 -11.19 -1.65 20.04
CA GLN A 278 -11.35 -1.82 18.59
C GLN A 278 -11.44 -0.48 17.86
N ASP A 279 -12.24 0.47 18.35
CA ASP A 279 -12.35 1.83 17.79
C ASP A 279 -11.00 2.57 17.86
N SER A 280 -10.28 2.45 18.99
CA SER A 280 -8.95 3.02 19.15
C SER A 280 -7.93 2.39 18.19
N SER A 281 -7.98 1.07 18.01
CA SER A 281 -7.11 0.35 17.06
C SER A 281 -7.37 0.79 15.61
N LEU A 282 -8.64 0.94 15.22
CA LEU A 282 -9.01 1.46 13.91
C LEU A 282 -8.53 2.90 13.71
N ASN A 283 -8.72 3.78 14.70
CA ASN A 283 -8.24 5.16 14.64
C ASN A 283 -6.71 5.24 14.53
N VAL A 284 -5.97 4.40 15.29
CA VAL A 284 -4.52 4.29 15.17
C VAL A 284 -4.14 3.81 13.78
N ARG A 285 -4.77 2.75 13.26
CA ARG A 285 -4.52 2.24 11.91
C ARG A 285 -4.78 3.29 10.84
N ASP A 286 -5.86 4.05 10.95
CA ASP A 286 -6.19 5.14 10.02
C ASP A 286 -5.18 6.27 10.10
N LYS A 287 -4.75 6.66 11.31
CA LYS A 287 -3.66 7.63 11.50
C LYS A 287 -2.35 7.11 10.92
N THR A 288 -1.99 5.84 11.15
CA THR A 288 -0.80 5.20 10.58
C THR A 288 -0.83 5.16 9.05
N ASN A 289 -1.98 4.83 8.46
CA ASN A 289 -2.17 4.85 7.01
C ASN A 289 -2.04 6.26 6.41
N LYS A 290 -2.35 7.30 7.19
CA LYS A 290 -2.16 8.71 6.80
C LYS A 290 -0.71 9.19 6.93
N ILE A 291 0.16 8.49 7.66
CA ILE A 291 1.58 8.85 7.78
C ILE A 291 2.28 8.53 6.46
N ASN A 292 2.67 9.58 5.75
CA ASN A 292 3.46 9.45 4.53
C ASN A 292 4.94 9.67 4.86
N ILE A 293 5.64 8.57 5.14
CA ILE A 293 7.07 8.56 5.52
C ILE A 293 7.94 9.36 4.55
N ARG A 294 7.60 9.34 3.25
CA ARG A 294 8.34 10.08 2.22
C ARG A 294 8.14 11.59 2.37
N LYS A 295 6.90 12.04 2.53
CA LYS A 295 6.57 13.45 2.73
C LYS A 295 7.13 13.99 4.06
N ASP A 296 7.10 13.17 5.11
CA ASP A 296 7.66 13.53 6.41
C ASP A 296 9.20 13.57 6.38
N ALA A 297 9.85 12.64 5.67
CA ALA A 297 11.29 12.70 5.42
C ALA A 297 11.67 13.95 4.60
N GLU A 298 10.92 14.26 3.55
CA GLU A 298 11.12 15.47 2.73
C GLU A 298 10.94 16.76 3.57
N ASN A 299 9.93 16.82 4.45
CA ASN A 299 9.72 17.93 5.40
C ASN A 299 10.90 18.09 6.38
N LEU A 300 11.51 16.97 6.79
CA LEU A 300 12.69 16.93 7.64
C LEU A 300 14.00 17.08 6.86
N ARG A 301 13.95 17.29 5.53
CA ARG A 301 15.09 17.40 4.61
C ARG A 301 15.95 16.14 4.49
N PHE A 302 15.36 14.97 4.72
CA PHE A 302 15.96 13.67 4.45
C PHE A 302 15.38 13.12 3.13
N GLN A 303 16.24 12.57 2.28
CA GLN A 303 15.83 11.79 1.13
C GLN A 303 15.77 10.32 1.54
N TYR A 304 14.60 9.70 1.39
CA TYR A 304 14.42 8.28 1.67
C TYR A 304 14.63 7.47 0.38
N GLY A 305 15.67 6.64 0.35
CA GLY A 305 16.01 5.80 -0.81
C GLY A 305 16.71 4.52 -0.39
N LYS A 306 16.31 3.37 -0.99
CA LYS A 306 16.88 2.03 -0.73
C LYS A 306 16.89 1.59 0.75
N GLY A 307 15.94 2.06 1.56
CA GLY A 307 15.86 1.69 2.98
C GLY A 307 16.80 2.47 3.89
N GLU A 308 17.54 3.45 3.36
CA GLU A 308 18.41 4.33 4.13
C GLU A 308 17.90 5.79 4.05
N LEU A 309 18.05 6.51 5.17
CA LEU A 309 17.75 7.93 5.29
C LEU A 309 19.03 8.71 4.99
N THR A 310 19.09 9.38 3.84
CA THR A 310 20.20 10.28 3.51
C THR A 310 19.83 11.71 3.87
N ASP A 311 20.60 12.32 4.76
CA ASP A 311 20.42 13.71 5.19
C ASP A 311 20.82 14.68 4.05
N VAL A 312 19.88 15.50 3.58
CA VAL A 312 20.10 16.53 2.56
C VAL A 312 20.17 17.93 3.20
N SER A 313 20.21 18.02 4.54
CA SER A 313 20.27 19.28 5.28
C SER A 313 21.62 20.01 5.20
N LEU A 314 22.61 19.44 4.52
CA LEU A 314 23.90 20.09 4.24
C LEU A 314 23.99 20.62 2.80
N PRO A 315 23.40 21.79 2.47
CA PRO A 315 24.13 22.73 1.65
C PRO A 315 25.27 23.26 2.53
N SER A 316 26.49 23.14 2.04
CA SER A 316 27.74 23.60 2.64
C SER A 316 27.65 25.01 3.24
N SER A 317 27.19 25.13 4.49
CA SER A 317 27.47 26.27 5.33
C SER A 317 28.84 26.04 5.94
N SER A 318 29.88 26.27 5.14
CA SER A 318 31.15 26.73 5.68
C SER A 318 30.82 27.94 6.54
N LEU A 319 30.78 27.74 7.86
CA LEU A 319 30.74 28.83 8.82
C LEU A 319 32.01 29.64 8.55
N HIS A 320 31.86 30.73 7.79
CA HIS A 320 32.96 31.62 7.50
C HIS A 320 33.42 32.21 8.84
N SER A 321 34.71 32.12 9.13
CA SER A 321 35.22 32.71 10.37
C SER A 321 35.00 34.22 10.33
N VAL A 322 34.88 34.87 11.50
CA VAL A 322 34.71 36.34 11.58
C VAL A 322 35.80 37.07 10.78
N ARG A 323 37.01 36.52 10.75
CA ARG A 323 38.12 37.03 9.94
C ARG A 323 37.85 36.94 8.43
N GLN A 324 37.30 35.83 7.95
CA GLN A 324 36.93 35.67 6.53
C GLN A 324 35.80 36.62 6.12
N LEU A 325 34.83 36.91 7.00
CA LEU A 325 33.78 37.89 6.73
C LEU A 325 34.34 39.32 6.68
N LEU A 326 35.30 39.65 7.55
CA LEU A 326 36.00 40.94 7.52
C LEU A 326 36.83 41.10 6.24
N GLU A 327 37.56 40.06 5.83
CA GLU A 327 38.34 40.06 4.59
C GLU A 327 37.43 40.18 3.35
N GLN A 328 36.29 39.48 3.32
CA GLN A 328 35.29 39.65 2.25
C GLN A 328 34.69 41.05 2.22
N SER A 329 34.37 41.63 3.39
CA SER A 329 33.86 43.00 3.49
C SER A 329 34.88 44.03 2.98
N GLN A 330 36.15 43.89 3.36
CA GLN A 330 37.23 44.75 2.88
C GLN A 330 37.41 44.64 1.36
N LEU A 331 37.35 43.43 0.81
CA LEU A 331 37.45 43.19 -0.64
C LEU A 331 36.28 43.82 -1.40
N LEU A 332 35.06 43.75 -0.86
CA LEU A 332 33.88 44.43 -1.43
C LEU A 332 34.04 45.95 -1.40
N HIS A 333 34.61 46.52 -0.33
CA HIS A 333 34.88 47.95 -0.26
C HIS A 333 35.89 48.40 -1.33
N VAL A 334 36.97 47.63 -1.52
CA VAL A 334 37.97 47.89 -2.58
C VAL A 334 37.33 47.80 -3.97
N LYS A 335 36.48 46.80 -4.22
CA LYS A 335 35.75 46.67 -5.50
C LYS A 335 34.85 47.88 -5.77
N ARG A 336 34.06 48.30 -4.79
CA ARG A 336 33.20 49.49 -4.90
C ARG A 336 34.00 50.76 -5.17
N PHE A 337 35.15 50.91 -4.52
CA PHE A 337 36.06 52.04 -4.76
C PHE A 337 36.58 52.04 -6.21
N MET A 338 37.02 50.88 -6.71
CA MET A 338 37.50 50.74 -8.09
C MET A 338 36.40 51.05 -9.13
N GLU A 339 35.17 50.60 -8.88
CA GLU A 339 34.00 50.91 -9.72
C GLU A 339 33.67 52.41 -9.70
N ALA A 340 33.68 53.04 -8.54
CA ALA A 340 33.44 54.48 -8.40
C ALA A 340 34.49 55.31 -9.15
N GLU A 341 35.78 54.98 -9.00
CA GLU A 341 36.86 55.65 -9.74
C GLU A 341 36.74 55.42 -11.26
N LYS A 342 36.33 54.23 -11.70
CA LYS A 342 36.05 53.96 -13.11
C LYS A 342 34.93 54.86 -13.65
N HIS A 343 33.82 54.98 -12.92
CA HIS A 343 32.70 55.84 -13.32
C HIS A 343 33.09 57.32 -13.34
N LYS A 344 33.86 57.79 -12.35
CA LYS A 344 34.39 59.16 -12.30
C LYS A 344 35.29 59.48 -13.49
N ASN A 345 36.18 58.55 -13.86
CA ASN A 345 37.04 58.68 -15.03
C ASN A 345 36.27 58.64 -16.37
N GLN A 346 35.13 57.94 -16.43
CA GLN A 346 34.25 57.96 -17.59
C GLN A 346 33.49 59.29 -17.70
N ALA A 347 32.98 59.82 -16.58
CA ALA A 347 32.31 61.12 -16.54
C ALA A 347 33.26 62.25 -16.96
N TRP A 348 34.49 62.24 -16.47
CA TRP A 348 35.52 63.21 -16.85
C TRP A 348 35.82 63.19 -18.36
N ARG A 349 36.02 62.01 -18.95
CA ARG A 349 36.21 61.85 -20.41
C ARG A 349 35.00 62.30 -21.21
N GLY A 350 33.79 62.04 -20.71
CA GLY A 350 32.55 62.51 -21.31
C GLY A 350 32.47 64.05 -21.35
N GLY A 351 32.84 64.70 -20.24
CA GLY A 351 32.92 66.16 -20.15
C GLY A 351 33.88 66.78 -21.15
N GLN A 352 35.09 66.22 -21.31
CA GLN A 352 36.05 66.70 -22.30
C GLN A 352 35.52 66.62 -23.73
N ARG A 353 34.91 65.49 -24.11
CA ARG A 353 34.30 65.33 -25.45
C ARG A 353 33.17 66.32 -25.68
N LEU A 354 32.36 66.59 -24.65
CA LEU A 354 31.29 67.58 -24.73
C LEU A 354 31.86 68.98 -25.01
N ASP A 355 32.95 69.36 -24.35
CA ASP A 355 33.62 70.65 -24.57
C ASP A 355 34.25 70.76 -25.96
N GLU A 356 34.82 69.68 -26.48
CA GLU A 356 35.33 69.61 -27.87
C GLU A 356 34.20 69.80 -28.89
N ILE A 357 33.07 69.11 -28.70
CA ILE A 357 31.90 69.23 -29.57
C ILE A 357 31.28 70.63 -29.49
N LYS A 358 31.16 71.21 -28.29
CA LYS A 358 30.69 72.60 -28.10
C LYS A 358 31.55 73.59 -28.89
N LYS A 359 32.89 73.46 -28.82
CA LYS A 359 33.82 74.30 -29.60
C LYS A 359 33.68 74.10 -31.11
N ALA A 360 33.42 72.87 -31.57
CA ALA A 360 33.20 72.59 -32.99
C ALA A 360 31.88 73.20 -33.50
N ILE A 361 30.80 73.08 -32.73
CA ILE A 361 29.50 73.70 -33.04
C ILE A 361 29.64 75.23 -33.08
N ASP A 362 30.34 75.82 -32.11
CA ASP A 362 30.54 77.27 -32.09
C ASP A 362 31.32 77.78 -33.32
N LYS A 363 32.35 77.04 -33.76
CA LYS A 363 33.06 77.34 -35.02
C LYS A 363 32.13 77.33 -36.22
N LEU A 364 31.24 76.34 -36.33
CA LEU A 364 30.27 76.24 -37.43
C LEU A 364 29.22 77.35 -37.39
N LEU A 365 28.78 77.75 -36.20
CA LEU A 365 27.84 78.87 -36.01
C LEU A 365 28.49 80.20 -36.44
N VAL A 366 29.73 80.45 -36.03
CA VAL A 366 30.48 81.66 -36.43
C VAL A 366 30.68 81.70 -37.96
N GLN A 367 31.03 80.58 -38.59
CA GLN A 367 31.18 80.50 -40.06
C GLN A 367 29.86 80.76 -40.81
N ARG A 368 28.71 80.35 -40.25
CA ARG A 368 27.40 80.48 -40.91
C ARG A 368 26.74 81.84 -40.74
N PHE A 369 27.03 82.54 -39.65
CA PHE A 369 26.38 83.82 -39.28
C PHE A 369 27.35 85.01 -39.22
N GLU A 370 28.50 84.92 -39.90
CA GLU A 370 29.61 85.89 -39.84
C GLU A 370 29.19 87.35 -40.08
N GLN A 371 28.16 87.58 -40.91
CA GLN A 371 27.64 88.92 -41.24
C GLN A 371 26.41 89.36 -40.42
N ARG A 372 25.92 88.55 -39.48
CA ARG A 372 24.68 88.82 -38.70
C ARG A 372 24.87 88.52 -37.21
N PRO A 373 25.39 89.48 -36.43
CA PRO A 373 25.73 89.26 -35.01
C PRO A 373 24.51 89.02 -34.11
N GLY A 374 23.32 89.50 -34.49
CA GLY A 374 22.07 89.25 -33.76
C GLY A 374 21.57 87.81 -33.92
N GLU A 375 21.61 87.27 -35.14
CA GLU A 375 21.21 85.89 -35.44
C GLU A 375 22.20 84.87 -34.83
N LEU A 376 23.50 85.19 -34.81
CA LEU A 376 24.53 84.39 -34.15
C LEU A 376 24.29 84.24 -32.64
N LYS A 377 23.92 85.32 -31.95
CA LYS A 377 23.59 85.29 -30.51
C LYS A 377 22.37 84.41 -30.23
N LEU A 378 21.32 84.56 -31.03
CA LEU A 378 20.10 83.74 -30.91
C LEU A 378 20.41 82.26 -31.16
N ALA A 379 21.21 81.94 -32.19
CA ALA A 379 21.62 80.56 -32.48
C ALA A 379 22.46 79.93 -31.36
N ARG A 380 23.38 80.68 -30.74
CA ARG A 380 24.13 80.22 -29.55
C ARG A 380 23.20 79.94 -28.36
N THR A 381 22.29 80.87 -28.05
CA THR A 381 21.32 80.66 -26.96
C THR A 381 20.38 79.49 -27.22
N LEU A 382 20.03 79.24 -28.49
CA LEU A 382 19.20 78.09 -28.86
C LEU A 382 19.96 76.76 -28.69
N VAL A 383 21.24 76.71 -29.06
CA VAL A 383 22.08 75.51 -28.85
C VAL A 383 22.32 75.26 -27.36
N GLU A 384 22.60 76.30 -26.58
CA GLU A 384 22.77 76.21 -25.12
C GLU A 384 21.50 75.72 -24.42
N THR A 385 20.34 76.28 -24.77
CA THR A 385 19.05 75.85 -24.18
C THR A 385 18.68 74.42 -24.57
N ASN A 386 18.91 74.00 -25.82
CA ASN A 386 18.70 72.61 -26.23
C ASN A 386 19.66 71.63 -25.54
N LEU A 387 20.91 72.03 -25.32
CA LEU A 387 21.90 71.23 -24.61
C LEU A 387 21.53 71.10 -23.12
N GLN A 388 21.08 72.19 -22.49
CA GLN A 388 20.58 72.17 -21.12
C GLN A 388 19.34 71.28 -20.99
N LEU A 389 18.37 71.42 -21.89
CA LEU A 389 17.16 70.59 -21.89
C LEU A 389 17.48 69.10 -22.10
N SER A 390 18.48 68.78 -22.92
CA SER A 390 18.96 67.41 -23.10
C SER A 390 19.66 66.88 -21.86
N ALA A 391 20.46 67.72 -21.17
CA ALA A 391 21.10 67.37 -19.90
C ALA A 391 20.06 67.15 -18.79
N ASP A 392 19.04 68.00 -18.69
CA ASP A 392 17.96 67.88 -17.72
C ASP A 392 17.13 66.60 -17.96
N ARG A 393 16.85 66.26 -19.23
CA ARG A 393 16.20 64.99 -19.59
C ARG A 393 17.03 63.76 -19.21
N ALA A 394 18.34 63.78 -19.47
CA ALA A 394 19.25 62.70 -19.09
C ALA A 394 19.41 62.59 -17.57
N GLY A 395 19.45 63.73 -16.87
CA GLY A 395 19.46 63.81 -15.41
C GLY A 395 18.20 63.23 -14.80
N LEU A 396 17.02 63.58 -15.33
CA LEU A 396 15.74 63.01 -14.91
C LEU A 396 15.70 61.49 -15.12
N HIS A 397 16.14 60.99 -16.27
CA HIS A 397 16.22 59.55 -16.52
C HIS A 397 17.15 58.84 -15.53
N SER A 398 18.30 59.46 -15.21
CA SER A 398 19.26 58.89 -14.23
C SER A 398 18.68 58.87 -12.82
N LEU A 399 18.01 59.94 -12.40
CA LEU A 399 17.32 60.01 -11.11
C LEU A 399 16.19 58.98 -11.00
N LEU A 400 15.42 58.77 -12.08
CA LEU A 400 14.40 57.72 -12.12
C LEU A 400 15.01 56.33 -11.97
N ALA A 401 16.10 56.04 -12.67
CA ALA A 401 16.82 54.78 -12.56
C ALA A 401 17.39 54.55 -11.15
N GLU A 402 17.96 55.59 -10.51
CA GLU A 402 18.40 55.52 -9.12
C GLU A 402 17.22 55.29 -8.15
N CYS A 403 16.08 55.94 -8.38
CA CYS A 403 14.88 55.72 -7.60
C CYS A 403 14.39 54.26 -7.70
N GLU A 404 14.46 53.64 -8.88
CA GLU A 404 14.15 52.23 -9.07
C GLU A 404 15.14 51.31 -8.35
N GLN A 405 16.45 51.57 -8.48
CA GLN A 405 17.48 50.81 -7.78
C GLN A 405 17.33 50.89 -6.25
N LEU A 406 17.01 52.08 -5.72
CA LEU A 406 16.75 52.27 -4.30
C LEU A 406 15.48 51.52 -3.86
N ARG A 407 14.41 51.52 -4.67
CA ARG A 407 13.21 50.72 -4.39
C ARG A 407 13.52 49.23 -4.36
N GLU A 408 14.30 48.72 -5.31
CA GLU A 408 14.75 47.32 -5.29
C GLU A 408 15.60 46.99 -4.07
N ALA A 409 16.52 47.87 -3.68
CA ALA A 409 17.36 47.69 -2.50
C ALA A 409 16.53 47.69 -1.21
N ILE A 410 15.53 48.58 -1.09
CA ILE A 410 14.58 48.60 0.02
C ILE A 410 13.80 47.29 0.06
N ASN A 411 13.26 46.83 -1.06
CA ASN A 411 12.51 45.57 -1.13
C ASN A 411 13.37 44.37 -0.72
N LYS A 412 14.62 44.29 -1.20
CA LYS A 412 15.59 43.26 -0.77
C LYS A 412 15.86 43.34 0.73
N GLY A 413 16.08 44.53 1.27
CA GLY A 413 16.30 44.74 2.70
C GLY A 413 15.10 44.34 3.56
N VAL A 414 13.87 44.60 3.10
CA VAL A 414 12.64 44.16 3.79
C VAL A 414 12.55 42.63 3.80
N GLN A 415 12.81 41.96 2.68
CA GLN A 415 12.82 40.49 2.60
C GLN A 415 13.89 39.88 3.52
N GLU A 416 15.11 40.42 3.52
CA GLU A 416 16.17 39.96 4.41
C GLU A 416 15.80 40.14 5.90
N ARG A 417 15.13 41.25 6.24
CA ARG A 417 14.63 41.51 7.60
C ARG A 417 13.56 40.50 8.00
N GLU A 418 12.61 40.17 7.13
CA GLU A 418 11.58 39.16 7.39
C GLU A 418 12.19 37.77 7.61
N VAL A 419 13.17 37.40 6.78
CA VAL A 419 13.91 36.14 6.93
C VAL A 419 14.66 36.11 8.27
N LEU A 420 15.31 37.21 8.67
CA LEU A 420 15.99 37.32 9.95
C LEU A 420 15.02 37.23 11.13
N GLN A 421 13.85 37.87 11.05
CA GLN A 421 12.80 37.77 12.07
C GLN A 421 12.27 36.33 12.19
N SER A 422 12.05 35.64 11.07
CA SER A 422 11.66 34.22 11.07
C SER A 422 12.73 33.34 11.73
N LYS A 423 14.01 33.55 11.42
CA LYS A 423 15.12 32.84 12.06
C LYS A 423 15.18 33.12 13.56
N PHE A 424 15.01 34.38 13.97
CA PHE A 424 14.97 34.76 15.38
C PHE A 424 13.83 34.07 16.14
N PHE A 425 12.64 34.03 15.56
CA PHE A 425 11.49 33.34 16.15
C PHE A 425 11.74 31.82 16.29
N LYS A 426 12.35 31.18 15.28
CA LYS A 426 12.77 29.77 15.35
C LYS A 426 13.78 29.53 16.48
N ILE A 427 14.75 30.44 16.66
CA ILE A 427 15.72 30.34 17.75
C ILE A 427 15.03 30.50 19.11
N LYS A 428 14.09 31.44 19.24
CA LYS A 428 13.34 31.66 20.49
C LYS A 428 12.53 30.42 20.87
N THR A 429 11.74 29.89 19.93
CA THR A 429 10.95 28.66 20.15
C THR A 429 11.82 27.45 20.45
N PHE A 430 12.98 27.32 19.81
CA PHE A 430 13.95 26.26 20.13
C PHE A 430 14.50 26.38 21.56
N LYS A 431 14.80 27.61 22.02
CA LYS A 431 15.24 27.85 23.41
C LYS A 431 14.16 27.45 24.42
N GLU A 432 12.91 27.87 24.19
CA GLU A 432 11.76 27.51 25.04
C GLU A 432 11.57 25.98 25.10
N LEU A 433 11.63 25.30 23.95
CA LEU A 433 11.55 23.83 23.90
C LEU A 433 12.71 23.15 24.64
N THR A 434 13.92 23.70 24.51
CA THR A 434 15.10 23.16 25.20
C THR A 434 14.96 23.31 26.70
N GLU A 435 14.44 24.44 27.18
CA GLU A 435 14.17 24.65 28.60
C GLU A 435 13.09 23.70 29.14
N GLN A 436 12.01 23.49 28.40
CA GLN A 436 10.98 22.51 28.73
C GLN A 436 11.56 21.09 28.85
N LYS A 437 12.36 20.66 27.88
CA LYS A 437 13.03 19.35 27.91
C LYS A 437 13.99 19.23 29.08
N GLN A 438 14.75 20.28 29.39
CA GLN A 438 15.67 20.30 30.52
C GLN A 438 14.92 20.22 31.86
N ASN A 439 13.74 20.85 31.97
CA ASN A 439 12.87 20.74 33.14
C ASN A 439 12.36 19.29 33.33
N LEU A 440 11.94 18.64 32.24
CA LEU A 440 11.51 17.25 32.27
C LEU A 440 12.64 16.30 32.69
N ILE A 441 13.84 16.49 32.13
CA ILE A 441 15.03 15.71 32.53
C ILE A 441 15.32 15.91 34.03
N ARG A 442 15.29 17.14 34.53
CA ARG A 442 15.46 17.43 35.97
C ARG A 442 14.41 16.73 36.83
N GLY A 443 13.14 16.73 36.39
CA GLY A 443 12.05 16.04 37.05
C GLY A 443 12.27 14.52 37.11
N LEU A 444 12.65 13.91 35.98
CA LEU A 444 12.94 12.47 35.90
C LEU A 444 14.13 12.05 36.75
N VAL A 445 15.22 12.82 36.75
CA VAL A 445 16.38 12.56 37.61
C VAL A 445 15.97 12.59 39.08
N LYS A 446 15.16 13.58 39.50
CA LYS A 446 14.65 13.65 40.87
C LYS A 446 13.74 12.48 41.23
N GLN A 447 12.90 12.02 40.30
CA GLN A 447 12.06 10.84 40.53
C GLN A 447 12.89 9.56 40.64
N ASN A 448 13.90 9.38 39.79
CA ASN A 448 14.78 8.22 39.82
C ASN A 448 15.57 8.15 41.15
N LEU A 449 16.13 9.28 41.59
CA LEU A 449 16.79 9.37 42.90
C LEU A 449 15.83 9.00 44.06
N ASN A 450 14.55 9.38 43.97
CA ASN A 450 13.55 9.03 44.97
C ASN A 450 12.99 7.60 44.83
N ALA A 451 13.17 6.95 43.68
CA ALA A 451 12.69 5.59 43.46
C ALA A 451 13.49 4.59 44.30
N GLN A 452 14.80 4.80 44.41
CA GLN A 452 15.68 3.95 45.22
C GLN A 452 15.28 3.97 46.70
N SER A 453 15.02 5.15 47.27
CA SER A 453 14.58 5.26 48.68
C SER A 453 13.19 4.65 48.91
N ARG A 454 12.25 4.81 47.97
CA ARG A 454 10.93 4.16 48.03
C ARG A 454 11.04 2.63 47.99
N LEU A 455 11.89 2.10 47.13
CA LEU A 455 12.08 0.66 46.98
C LEU A 455 12.68 0.05 48.25
N GLU A 456 13.66 0.71 48.87
CA GLU A 456 14.19 0.29 50.18
C GLU A 456 13.12 0.35 51.27
N THR A 457 12.28 1.39 51.29
CA THR A 457 11.18 1.50 52.26
C THR A 457 10.16 0.36 52.10
N GLN A 458 9.74 0.08 50.87
CA GLN A 458 8.82 -1.03 50.58
C GLN A 458 9.42 -2.40 50.88
N LYS A 459 10.72 -2.58 50.63
CA LYS A 459 11.44 -3.80 50.97
C LYS A 459 11.39 -4.05 52.49
N ILE A 460 11.67 -3.02 53.28
CA ILE A 460 11.60 -3.09 54.75
C ILE A 460 10.17 -3.41 55.23
N GLU A 461 9.15 -2.77 54.65
CA GLU A 461 7.75 -3.05 54.99
C GLU A 461 7.35 -4.50 54.67
N ASN A 462 7.72 -5.01 53.50
CA ASN A 462 7.45 -6.39 53.10
C ASN A 462 8.18 -7.41 53.98
N THR A 463 9.46 -7.17 54.31
CA THR A 463 10.19 -8.06 55.23
C THR A 463 9.54 -8.08 56.60
N ASN A 464 9.13 -6.92 57.13
CA ASN A 464 8.44 -6.83 58.41
C ASN A 464 7.07 -7.53 58.38
N TYR A 465 6.34 -7.45 57.27
CA TYR A 465 5.07 -8.16 57.11
C TYR A 465 5.27 -9.69 57.09
N ILE A 466 6.24 -10.18 56.32
CA ILE A 466 6.57 -11.61 56.24
C ILE A 466 7.01 -12.13 57.62
N GLU A 467 7.86 -11.40 58.33
CA GLU A 467 8.32 -11.77 59.66
C GLU A 467 7.18 -11.83 60.67
N LYS A 468 6.27 -10.85 60.67
CA LYS A 468 5.06 -10.87 61.51
C LYS A 468 4.13 -12.03 61.18
N SER A 469 3.99 -12.37 59.90
CA SER A 469 3.13 -13.48 59.48
C SER A 469 3.73 -14.85 59.80
N LEU A 470 5.06 -15.02 59.70
CA LEU A 470 5.71 -16.29 60.03
C LEU A 470 5.82 -16.50 61.55
N SER A 471 6.12 -15.44 62.30
CA SER A 471 6.24 -15.51 63.76
C SER A 471 4.91 -15.82 64.46
N SER A 472 3.77 -15.39 63.92
CA SER A 472 2.45 -15.72 64.48
C SER A 472 2.13 -17.22 64.41
N HIS A 473 2.60 -17.90 63.36
CA HIS A 473 2.39 -19.34 63.19
C HIS A 473 3.42 -20.19 63.94
N TYR A 474 4.63 -19.66 64.21
CA TYR A 474 5.70 -20.39 64.89
C TYR A 474 5.30 -20.95 66.26
N THR A 475 4.65 -20.15 67.10
CA THR A 475 4.21 -20.57 68.45
C THR A 475 3.16 -21.67 68.39
N THR A 476 2.27 -21.62 67.41
CA THR A 476 1.23 -22.63 67.21
C THR A 476 1.84 -23.94 66.72
N THR A 477 2.78 -23.89 65.76
CA THR A 477 3.47 -25.09 65.27
C THR A 477 4.33 -25.76 66.34
N VAL A 478 5.04 -24.97 67.18
CA VAL A 478 5.81 -25.50 68.31
C VAL A 478 4.89 -26.16 69.35
N ALA A 479 3.74 -25.55 69.66
CA ALA A 479 2.77 -26.14 70.59
C ALA A 479 2.20 -27.48 70.06
N VAL A 480 1.85 -27.54 68.77
CA VAL A 480 1.35 -28.77 68.14
C VAL A 480 2.44 -29.85 68.11
N SER A 481 3.67 -29.50 67.76
CA SER A 481 4.83 -30.42 67.76
C SER A 481 5.08 -31.03 69.14
N ASN A 482 5.08 -30.20 70.19
CA ASN A 482 5.24 -30.66 71.58
C ASN A 482 4.08 -31.57 72.01
N SER A 483 2.84 -31.27 71.59
CA SER A 483 1.67 -32.11 71.89
C SER A 483 1.70 -33.47 71.18
N LEU A 484 2.25 -33.55 69.97
CA LEU A 484 2.41 -34.80 69.24
C LEU A 484 3.50 -35.67 69.87
N LYS A 485 4.62 -35.05 70.25
CA LYS A 485 5.73 -35.75 70.91
C LYS A 485 5.30 -36.39 72.23
N SER A 486 4.49 -35.69 73.04
CA SER A 486 3.98 -36.24 74.30
C SER A 486 2.99 -37.39 74.10
N ARG A 487 2.15 -37.33 73.05
CA ARG A 487 1.23 -38.44 72.70
C ARG A 487 1.96 -39.70 72.26
N VAL A 488 2.97 -39.58 71.39
CA VAL A 488 3.79 -40.71 70.96
C VAL A 488 4.49 -41.38 72.14
N GLN A 489 4.99 -40.58 73.09
CA GLN A 489 5.63 -41.11 74.29
C GLN A 489 4.64 -41.86 75.19
N GLN A 490 3.42 -41.32 75.37
CA GLN A 490 2.35 -42.00 76.11
C GLN A 490 1.90 -43.31 75.45
N GLU A 491 1.83 -43.38 74.12
CA GLU A 491 1.50 -44.60 73.38
C GLU A 491 2.55 -45.69 73.59
N ILE A 492 3.83 -45.34 73.51
CA ILE A 492 4.96 -46.28 73.71
C ILE A 492 4.97 -46.82 75.14
N ASP A 493 4.82 -45.93 76.13
CA ASP A 493 4.82 -46.32 77.55
C ASP A 493 3.65 -47.27 77.85
N LYS A 494 2.45 -46.98 77.34
CA LYS A 494 1.26 -47.84 77.52
C LYS A 494 1.37 -49.17 76.78
N LEU A 495 1.96 -49.19 75.58
CA LEU A 495 2.16 -50.42 74.82
C LEU A 495 3.22 -51.33 75.46
N SER A 496 4.27 -50.74 76.05
CA SER A 496 5.29 -51.48 76.80
C SER A 496 4.76 -52.14 78.08
N SER A 497 3.69 -51.60 78.66
CA SER A 497 3.05 -52.13 79.88
C SER A 497 2.10 -53.31 79.62
N LEU A 498 1.87 -53.70 78.35
CA LEU A 498 0.87 -54.70 77.97
C LEU A 498 1.53 -56.08 77.74
N SER A 499 1.09 -57.09 78.49
CA SER A 499 1.63 -58.45 78.37
C SER A 499 0.89 -59.29 77.32
N LEU A 500 1.65 -59.98 76.46
CA LEU A 500 1.19 -60.71 75.27
C LEU A 500 0.06 -61.76 75.51
N PRO A 501 0.05 -62.53 76.61
CA PRO A 501 -1.00 -63.53 76.89
C PRO A 501 -2.41 -62.94 76.99
N TYR A 502 -2.53 -61.62 77.20
CA TYR A 502 -3.79 -60.92 77.40
C TYR A 502 -4.46 -60.43 76.09
N LEU A 503 -3.82 -60.64 74.94
CA LEU A 503 -4.37 -60.36 73.61
C LEU A 503 -4.97 -61.62 72.94
N MET A 504 -4.88 -62.78 73.58
CA MET A 504 -5.22 -64.08 73.01
C MET A 504 -6.71 -64.40 73.18
N PHE A 505 -7.41 -64.76 72.10
CA PHE A 505 -8.75 -65.33 72.16
C PHE A 505 -8.70 -66.82 71.84
N LEU A 506 -9.44 -67.61 72.62
CA LEU A 506 -9.54 -69.07 72.44
C LEU A 506 -10.86 -69.39 71.74
N HIS A 507 -10.81 -70.33 70.79
CA HIS A 507 -12.02 -70.91 70.20
C HIS A 507 -12.52 -72.01 71.11
N LEU A 508 -13.77 -71.89 71.54
CA LEU A 508 -14.49 -72.97 72.19
C LEU A 508 -15.15 -73.85 71.12
N ASP A 509 -15.36 -75.13 71.43
CA ASP A 509 -15.92 -76.14 70.50
C ASP A 509 -17.34 -75.79 69.97
N ASN A 510 -18.00 -74.81 70.59
CA ASN A 510 -19.30 -74.25 70.19
C ASN A 510 -19.18 -73.10 69.17
N GLY A 511 -17.98 -72.80 68.66
CA GLY A 511 -17.74 -71.72 67.69
C GLY A 511 -17.68 -70.31 68.30
N THR A 512 -17.82 -70.17 69.62
CA THR A 512 -17.69 -68.88 70.29
C THR A 512 -16.23 -68.57 70.60
N ARG A 513 -15.80 -67.33 70.28
CA ARG A 513 -14.46 -66.83 70.62
C ARG A 513 -14.53 -66.12 71.97
N VAL A 514 -13.79 -66.61 72.95
CA VAL A 514 -13.74 -66.04 74.29
C VAL A 514 -12.32 -65.55 74.54
N SER A 515 -12.17 -64.34 75.09
CA SER A 515 -10.85 -63.85 75.49
C SER A 515 -10.25 -64.80 76.51
N ALA A 516 -8.95 -65.09 76.43
CA ALA A 516 -8.29 -65.90 77.45
C ALA A 516 -8.50 -65.31 78.86
N LEU A 517 -8.68 -63.99 78.97
CA LEU A 517 -9.02 -63.27 80.21
C LEU A 517 -10.42 -63.58 80.76
N ASP A 518 -11.38 -63.89 79.89
CA ASP A 518 -12.79 -64.15 80.25
C ASP A 518 -13.04 -65.62 80.63
N LEU A 519 -12.00 -66.47 80.55
CA LEU A 519 -12.06 -67.84 81.06
C LEU A 519 -11.97 -67.84 82.60
N SER A 520 -12.92 -68.53 83.24
CA SER A 520 -13.02 -68.64 84.70
C SER A 520 -11.74 -69.13 85.39
N ILE A 521 -10.92 -69.91 84.67
CA ILE A 521 -9.62 -70.45 85.12
C ILE A 521 -8.59 -69.33 85.40
N ASN A 522 -8.67 -68.24 84.65
CA ASN A 522 -7.73 -67.12 84.73
C ASN A 522 -8.20 -66.01 85.71
N HIS A 523 -9.44 -66.09 86.19
CA HIS A 523 -9.99 -65.16 87.18
C HIS A 523 -9.34 -65.31 88.56
N PHE A 524 -8.81 -66.49 88.88
CA PHE A 524 -8.17 -66.79 90.16
C PHE A 524 -6.66 -66.60 90.17
N HIS A 525 -6.01 -66.57 89.00
CA HIS A 525 -4.55 -66.52 88.87
C HIS A 525 -4.00 -65.10 88.67
N HIS A 526 -4.83 -64.11 88.31
CA HIS A 526 -4.38 -62.74 88.05
C HIS A 526 -5.38 -61.67 88.56
N PRO A 527 -5.22 -61.16 89.80
CA PRO A 527 -6.03 -60.04 90.32
C PRO A 527 -5.84 -58.70 89.57
N GLU A 528 -4.85 -58.61 88.67
CA GLU A 528 -4.55 -57.44 87.84
C GLU A 528 -5.37 -57.39 86.52
N CYS A 529 -6.21 -58.37 86.22
CA CYS A 529 -7.00 -58.43 84.98
C CYS A 529 -7.86 -57.17 84.72
N MET A 530 -8.35 -56.51 85.78
CA MET A 530 -9.19 -55.30 85.66
C MET A 530 -8.39 -54.02 85.34
N SER A 531 -7.15 -53.90 85.81
CA SER A 531 -6.29 -52.74 85.48
C SER A 531 -5.77 -52.87 84.05
N VAL A 532 -5.36 -54.07 83.63
CA VAL A 532 -4.87 -54.35 82.27
C VAL A 532 -5.97 -54.17 81.22
N ARG A 533 -7.24 -54.48 81.54
CA ARG A 533 -8.39 -54.20 80.65
C ARG A 533 -8.57 -52.71 80.38
N ARG A 534 -8.37 -51.85 81.38
CA ARG A 534 -8.38 -50.38 81.18
C ARG A 534 -7.19 -49.94 80.34
N SER A 535 -5.99 -50.46 80.60
CA SER A 535 -4.80 -50.13 79.82
C SER A 535 -4.93 -50.53 78.34
N LEU A 536 -5.54 -51.68 78.06
CA LEU A 536 -5.85 -52.11 76.69
C LEU A 536 -6.90 -51.20 76.05
N GLN A 537 -7.96 -50.84 76.77
CA GLN A 537 -9.00 -49.94 76.26
C GLN A 537 -8.50 -48.51 76.01
N GLU A 538 -7.63 -47.99 76.87
CA GLU A 538 -6.92 -46.72 76.68
C GLU A 538 -6.03 -46.76 75.44
N LEU A 539 -5.29 -47.86 75.24
CA LEU A 539 -4.42 -48.05 74.07
C LEU A 539 -5.23 -48.15 72.77
N LEU A 540 -6.38 -48.83 72.78
CA LEU A 540 -7.28 -48.88 71.63
C LEU A 540 -7.87 -47.50 71.29
N GLN A 541 -8.15 -46.67 72.30
CA GLN A 541 -8.60 -45.29 72.09
C GLN A 541 -7.49 -44.38 71.56
N LEU A 542 -6.26 -44.51 72.09
CA LEU A 542 -5.10 -43.74 71.65
C LEU A 542 -4.72 -44.05 70.19
N LEU A 543 -4.71 -45.33 69.80
CA LEU A 543 -4.40 -45.76 68.42
C LEU A 543 -5.58 -45.61 67.44
N HIS A 544 -6.68 -44.97 67.87
CA HIS A 544 -7.94 -44.85 67.12
C HIS A 544 -8.42 -46.20 66.53
N PHE A 545 -8.19 -47.30 67.24
CA PHE A 545 -8.58 -48.62 66.80
C PHE A 545 -10.09 -48.80 66.91
N LYS A 546 -10.70 -49.38 65.88
CA LYS A 546 -12.17 -49.49 65.83
C LYS A 546 -12.67 -50.51 66.85
N PRO A 547 -13.63 -50.15 67.73
CA PRO A 547 -14.03 -50.97 68.88
C PRO A 547 -14.71 -52.29 68.51
N TYR A 548 -15.15 -52.44 67.26
CA TYR A 548 -15.79 -53.65 66.74
C TYR A 548 -14.81 -54.67 66.15
N LYS A 549 -13.51 -54.37 66.09
CA LYS A 549 -12.49 -55.29 65.57
C LYS A 549 -11.85 -56.09 66.71
N ALA A 550 -11.49 -57.34 66.43
CA ALA A 550 -10.77 -58.17 67.38
C ALA A 550 -9.39 -57.55 67.71
N PRO A 551 -8.96 -57.54 68.99
CA PRO A 551 -7.64 -57.05 69.40
C PRO A 551 -6.45 -57.75 68.73
N GLU A 552 -6.64 -58.97 68.21
CA GLU A 552 -5.64 -59.69 67.41
C GLU A 552 -5.29 -58.96 66.11
N CYS A 553 -6.22 -58.16 65.58
CA CYS A 553 -6.01 -57.31 64.40
C CYS A 553 -5.24 -56.02 64.72
N LEU A 554 -4.86 -55.78 65.98
CA LEU A 554 -4.09 -54.61 66.40
C LEU A 554 -2.73 -54.57 65.69
N LEU A 555 -2.04 -55.71 65.57
CA LEU A 555 -0.74 -55.76 64.89
C LEU A 555 -0.86 -55.42 63.41
N ILE A 556 -1.90 -55.92 62.73
CA ILE A 556 -2.21 -55.60 61.33
C ILE A 556 -2.58 -54.12 61.19
N TRP A 557 -3.24 -53.53 62.18
CA TRP A 557 -3.54 -52.11 62.22
C TRP A 557 -2.29 -51.25 62.44
N CYS A 558 -1.40 -51.65 63.34
CA CYS A 558 -0.11 -51.00 63.56
C CYS A 558 0.79 -51.09 62.32
N GLU A 559 0.78 -52.22 61.61
CA GLU A 559 1.47 -52.37 60.33
C GLU A 559 0.91 -51.41 59.28
N LYS A 560 -0.42 -51.30 59.18
CA LYS A 560 -1.07 -50.34 58.29
C LYS A 560 -0.71 -48.90 58.65
N LEU A 561 -0.80 -48.52 59.93
CA LEU A 561 -0.41 -47.18 60.39
C LEU A 561 1.05 -46.87 60.07
N LYS A 562 1.95 -47.85 60.22
CA LYS A 562 3.37 -47.70 59.85
C LYS A 562 3.56 -47.51 58.34
N SER A 563 2.79 -48.22 57.52
CA SER A 563 2.77 -48.00 56.07
C SER A 563 2.27 -46.60 55.71
N ASP A 564 1.22 -46.11 56.37
CA ASP A 564 0.68 -44.77 56.15
C ASP A 564 1.70 -43.69 56.58
N ILE A 565 2.36 -43.85 57.73
CA ILE A 565 3.44 -42.95 58.19
C ILE A 565 4.59 -42.92 57.18
N ASN A 566 5.03 -44.07 56.68
CA ASN A 566 6.09 -44.13 55.67
C ASN A 566 5.68 -43.45 54.35
N HIS A 567 4.42 -43.62 53.94
CA HIS A 567 3.88 -42.94 52.76
C HIS A 567 3.88 -41.42 52.95
N TYR A 568 3.43 -40.90 54.09
CA TYR A 568 3.45 -39.47 54.37
C TYR A 568 4.87 -38.91 54.50
N ASN A 569 5.80 -39.63 55.13
CA ASN A 569 7.20 -39.23 55.21
C ASN A 569 7.83 -39.12 53.81
N HIS A 570 7.59 -40.09 52.93
CA HIS A 570 8.04 -39.99 51.53
C HIS A 570 7.44 -38.79 50.80
N LEU A 571 6.17 -38.47 51.06
CA LEU A 571 5.49 -37.33 50.44
C LEU A 571 6.13 -36.01 50.91
N VAL A 572 6.42 -35.88 52.20
CA VAL A 572 7.12 -34.74 52.79
C VAL A 572 8.55 -34.63 52.26
N GLU A 573 9.32 -35.72 52.22
CA GLU A 573 10.67 -35.73 51.64
C GLU A 573 10.68 -35.34 50.16
N SER A 574 9.68 -35.77 49.39
CA SER A 574 9.52 -35.37 47.99
C SER A 574 9.22 -33.88 47.84
N GLN A 575 8.40 -33.34 48.75
CA GLN A 575 8.04 -31.93 48.79
C GLN A 575 9.22 -31.07 49.25
N ASP A 576 10.01 -31.52 50.22
CA ASP A 576 11.24 -30.86 50.67
C ASP A 576 12.30 -30.88 49.57
N SER A 577 12.43 -32.00 48.84
CA SER A 577 13.32 -32.10 47.68
C SER A 577 12.87 -31.16 46.55
N ALA A 578 11.57 -31.06 46.29
CA ALA A 578 11.02 -30.12 45.32
C ALA A 578 11.22 -28.66 45.77
N SER A 579 11.01 -28.38 47.05
CA SER A 579 11.20 -27.06 47.64
C SER A 579 12.68 -26.66 47.67
N GLN A 580 13.60 -27.59 47.89
CA GLN A 580 15.04 -27.35 47.78
C GLN A 580 15.48 -27.13 46.32
N ARG A 581 14.85 -27.75 45.32
CA ARG A 581 15.12 -27.39 43.91
C ARG A 581 14.63 -25.98 43.56
N VAL A 582 13.58 -25.50 44.22
CA VAL A 582 13.01 -24.17 43.96
C VAL A 582 13.68 -23.07 44.81
N TYR A 583 14.10 -23.39 46.04
CA TYR A 583 14.55 -22.43 47.05
C TYR A 583 15.91 -22.78 47.70
N GLY A 584 16.61 -23.80 47.22
CA GLY A 584 17.89 -24.25 47.77
C GLY A 584 18.99 -23.19 47.73
N PRO A 585 19.97 -23.26 48.64
CA PRO A 585 20.94 -22.19 48.89
C PRO A 585 21.92 -22.06 47.73
N HIS A 586 21.66 -21.13 46.82
CA HIS A 586 22.59 -20.33 45.99
C HIS A 586 23.86 -20.95 45.36
N LYS A 587 24.12 -22.27 45.43
CA LYS A 587 25.25 -22.95 44.78
C LYS A 587 24.97 -23.29 43.32
N ASP A 588 23.71 -23.48 42.95
CA ASP A 588 23.32 -23.85 41.58
C ASP A 588 23.23 -22.66 40.61
N LYS A 589 23.61 -21.44 41.03
CA LYS A 589 23.70 -20.30 40.11
C LYS A 589 24.78 -20.52 39.04
N ILE A 590 25.85 -21.26 39.32
CA ILE A 590 26.92 -21.49 38.33
C ILE A 590 26.42 -22.46 37.25
N ASP A 591 25.82 -23.59 37.64
CA ASP A 591 25.28 -24.57 36.69
C ASP A 591 24.04 -24.07 35.94
N THR A 592 23.18 -23.26 36.59
CA THR A 592 22.04 -22.64 35.89
C THR A 592 22.47 -21.49 34.99
N ILE A 593 23.49 -20.70 35.36
CA ILE A 593 24.04 -19.67 34.47
C ILE A 593 24.77 -20.33 33.31
N GLU A 594 25.57 -21.38 33.53
CA GLU A 594 26.22 -22.16 32.46
C GLU A 594 25.19 -22.74 31.50
N ASN A 595 24.15 -23.40 32.02
CA ASN A 595 23.07 -23.93 31.20
C ASN A 595 22.29 -22.84 30.44
N ILE A 596 22.09 -21.66 31.04
CA ILE A 596 21.45 -20.52 30.37
C ILE A 596 22.38 -19.93 29.31
N THR A 597 23.69 -19.80 29.57
CA THR A 597 24.65 -19.34 28.57
C THR A 597 24.79 -20.32 27.42
N ASP A 598 24.75 -21.63 27.68
CA ASP A 598 24.82 -22.67 26.66
C ASP A 598 23.55 -22.70 25.81
N LEU A 599 22.37 -22.54 26.44
CA LEU A 599 21.10 -22.32 25.72
C LEU A 599 21.10 -21.04 24.90
N CYS A 600 21.59 -19.92 25.45
CA CYS A 600 21.70 -18.66 24.71
C CYS A 600 22.67 -18.79 23.53
N GLN A 601 23.74 -19.58 23.68
CA GLN A 601 24.67 -19.86 22.61
C GLN A 601 24.03 -20.73 21.52
N GLN A 602 23.32 -21.80 21.89
CA GLN A 602 22.60 -22.65 20.94
C GLN A 602 21.49 -21.88 20.19
N VAL A 603 20.77 -21.00 20.87
CA VAL A 603 19.77 -20.13 20.24
C VAL A 603 20.44 -19.14 19.29
N SER A 604 21.56 -18.53 19.68
CA SER A 604 22.33 -17.62 18.83
C SER A 604 22.89 -18.32 17.58
N GLU A 605 23.42 -19.54 17.74
CA GLU A 605 23.91 -20.37 16.63
C GLU A 605 22.77 -20.77 15.69
N HIS A 606 21.61 -21.16 16.25
CA HIS A 606 20.43 -21.47 15.46
C HIS A 606 19.90 -20.25 14.70
N ASP A 607 19.80 -19.09 15.35
CA ASP A 607 19.37 -17.84 14.73
C ASP A 607 20.34 -17.42 13.63
N LYS A 608 21.64 -17.61 13.84
CA LYS A 608 22.65 -17.36 12.81
C LYS A 608 22.46 -18.29 11.61
N GLU A 609 22.28 -19.59 11.82
CA GLU A 609 22.01 -20.53 10.73
C GLU A 609 20.71 -20.21 9.97
N GLN A 610 19.65 -19.84 10.69
CA GLN A 610 18.38 -19.45 10.07
C GLN A 610 18.54 -18.15 9.29
N SER A 611 19.29 -17.18 9.82
CA SER A 611 19.59 -15.93 9.11
C SER A 611 20.40 -16.19 7.84
N GLU A 612 21.41 -17.06 7.87
CA GLU A 612 22.22 -17.42 6.70
C GLU A 612 21.41 -18.18 5.65
N LYS A 613 20.38 -18.96 6.04
CA LYS A 613 19.47 -19.66 5.12
C LYS A 613 18.38 -18.75 4.56
N LEU A 614 17.73 -17.96 5.41
CA LEU A 614 16.55 -17.16 5.06
C LEU A 614 16.92 -15.83 4.38
N LEU A 615 18.03 -15.20 4.76
CA LEU A 615 18.43 -13.92 4.19
C LEU A 615 18.67 -14.00 2.68
N PRO A 616 19.39 -15.00 2.12
CA PRO A 616 19.54 -15.14 0.67
C PRO A 616 18.22 -15.48 -0.02
N ALA A 617 17.37 -16.30 0.60
CA ALA A 617 16.05 -16.65 0.04
C ALA A 617 15.11 -15.45 -0.03
N LEU A 618 15.09 -14.62 1.02
CA LEU A 618 14.36 -13.35 1.07
C LEU A 618 14.93 -12.34 0.09
N GLN A 619 16.26 -12.19 0.01
CA GLN A 619 16.89 -11.31 -0.97
C GLN A 619 16.57 -11.73 -2.41
N LYS A 620 16.57 -13.03 -2.70
CA LYS A 620 16.16 -13.58 -4.00
C LYS A 620 14.67 -13.36 -4.27
N SER A 621 13.81 -13.54 -3.27
CA SER A 621 12.37 -13.27 -3.40
C SER A 621 12.09 -11.77 -3.64
N ILE A 622 12.80 -10.90 -2.92
CA ILE A 622 12.72 -9.44 -3.08
C ILE A 622 13.25 -9.04 -4.46
N SER A 623 14.37 -9.59 -4.94
CA SER A 623 14.88 -9.28 -6.27
C SER A 623 13.92 -9.74 -7.37
N THR A 624 13.31 -10.93 -7.20
CA THR A 624 12.30 -11.46 -8.13
C THR A 624 11.03 -10.61 -8.12
N SER A 625 10.57 -10.19 -6.94
CA SER A 625 9.41 -9.30 -6.80
C SER A 625 9.69 -7.91 -7.36
N LYS A 626 10.91 -7.38 -7.19
CA LYS A 626 11.34 -6.11 -7.82
C LYS A 626 11.41 -6.21 -9.33
N ALA A 627 11.90 -7.33 -9.87
CA ALA A 627 11.89 -7.59 -11.31
C ALA A 627 10.45 -7.68 -11.84
N GLY A 628 9.58 -8.43 -11.17
CA GLY A 628 8.16 -8.51 -11.54
C GLY A 628 7.43 -7.17 -11.43
N LEU A 629 7.74 -6.34 -10.43
CA LEU A 629 7.20 -4.98 -10.33
C LEU A 629 7.71 -4.06 -11.45
N ALA A 630 8.97 -4.21 -11.85
CA ALA A 630 9.52 -3.47 -13.00
C ALA A 630 8.83 -3.90 -14.30
N GLU A 631 8.60 -5.21 -14.50
CA GLU A 631 7.82 -5.73 -15.63
C GLU A 631 6.37 -5.24 -15.59
N CYS A 632 5.71 -5.21 -14.43
CA CYS A 632 4.37 -4.65 -14.29
C CYS A 632 4.32 -3.15 -14.59
N SER A 633 5.34 -2.39 -14.19
CA SER A 633 5.47 -0.98 -14.56
C SER A 633 5.66 -0.83 -16.07
N GLN A 634 6.48 -1.68 -16.70
CA GLN A 634 6.66 -1.68 -18.14
C GLN A 634 5.35 -2.01 -18.86
N ILE A 635 4.63 -3.06 -18.43
CA ILE A 635 3.31 -3.42 -18.96
C ILE A 635 2.32 -2.27 -18.76
N LYS A 636 2.37 -1.58 -17.63
CA LYS A 636 1.51 -0.42 -17.39
C LYS A 636 1.87 0.73 -18.32
N GLU A 637 3.15 1.00 -18.56
CA GLU A 637 3.61 1.98 -19.55
C GLU A 637 3.20 1.58 -20.97
N ASP A 638 3.29 0.29 -21.32
CA ASP A 638 2.89 -0.23 -22.63
C ASP A 638 1.36 -0.17 -22.81
N ILE A 639 0.59 -0.50 -21.78
CA ILE A 639 -0.88 -0.35 -21.75
C ILE A 639 -1.25 1.12 -21.81
N GLN A 640 -0.54 1.99 -21.10
CA GLN A 640 -0.80 3.42 -21.11
C GLN A 640 -0.39 4.03 -22.46
N ALA A 641 0.69 3.57 -23.08
CA ALA A 641 1.05 3.90 -24.46
C ALA A 641 0.00 3.38 -25.45
N TRP A 642 -0.59 2.20 -25.22
CA TRP A 642 -1.69 1.68 -26.03
C TRP A 642 -3.01 2.44 -25.83
N ILE A 643 -3.26 2.98 -24.63
CA ILE A 643 -4.44 3.79 -24.32
C ILE A 643 -4.29 5.23 -24.81
N GLU A 644 -3.11 5.83 -24.66
CA GLU A 644 -2.78 7.20 -25.11
C GLU A 644 -2.50 7.26 -26.62
N GLN A 645 -1.96 6.18 -27.19
CA GLN A 645 -1.85 5.93 -28.63
C GLN A 645 -2.48 4.58 -28.98
N PRO A 646 -3.83 4.49 -29.03
CA PRO A 646 -4.45 3.37 -29.69
C PRO A 646 -3.95 3.38 -31.14
N ALA A 647 -3.99 2.25 -31.83
CA ALA A 647 -3.58 2.10 -33.23
C ALA A 647 -4.32 3.01 -34.25
N GLN A 648 -5.02 4.05 -33.79
CA GLN A 648 -5.71 5.11 -34.51
C GLN A 648 -4.81 5.91 -35.46
N PHE A 649 -3.51 6.02 -35.17
CA PHE A 649 -2.55 6.69 -36.08
C PHE A 649 -1.63 5.72 -36.82
N THR A 650 -1.62 4.44 -36.47
CA THR A 650 -0.79 3.42 -37.13
C THR A 650 -1.47 2.79 -38.34
N THR A 651 -2.74 3.07 -38.59
CA THR A 651 -3.48 2.61 -39.78
C THR A 651 -4.01 3.75 -40.69
N PRO A 652 -3.13 4.60 -41.28
CA PRO A 652 -3.55 5.68 -42.19
C PRO A 652 -4.22 5.20 -43.49
N TRP A 653 -4.17 3.90 -43.79
CA TRP A 653 -4.81 3.29 -44.96
C TRP A 653 -6.25 2.81 -44.72
N VAL A 654 -6.75 2.85 -43.48
CA VAL A 654 -8.12 2.43 -43.18
C VAL A 654 -9.06 3.62 -43.45
N ILE A 655 -9.83 3.49 -44.53
CA ILE A 655 -10.72 4.52 -45.04
C ILE A 655 -12.15 4.09 -44.74
N GLN A 656 -12.90 4.90 -43.99
CA GLN A 656 -14.31 4.66 -43.72
C GLN A 656 -15.14 5.78 -44.34
N ASN A 657 -16.07 5.41 -45.23
CA ASN A 657 -16.85 6.34 -46.06
C ASN A 657 -15.99 7.28 -46.93
N GLY A 658 -14.91 6.75 -47.51
CA GLY A 658 -14.05 7.51 -48.43
C GLY A 658 -13.14 8.54 -47.76
N GLN A 659 -13.12 8.61 -46.43
CA GLN A 659 -12.27 9.54 -45.67
C GLN A 659 -11.43 8.80 -44.63
N THR A 660 -10.21 9.27 -44.40
CA THR A 660 -9.34 8.79 -43.33
C THR A 660 -9.78 9.36 -41.98
N TYR A 661 -9.34 8.75 -40.88
CA TYR A 661 -9.67 9.23 -39.53
C TYR A 661 -9.26 10.69 -39.31
N LYS A 662 -8.11 11.13 -39.85
CA LYS A 662 -7.69 12.54 -39.80
C LYS A 662 -8.66 13.49 -40.50
N GLU A 663 -9.14 13.11 -41.67
CA GLU A 663 -10.12 13.91 -42.44
C GLU A 663 -11.49 13.96 -41.74
N TRP A 664 -11.89 12.88 -41.06
CA TRP A 664 -13.09 12.89 -40.22
C TRP A 664 -12.95 13.78 -38.99
N LEU A 665 -11.79 13.77 -38.34
CA LEU A 665 -11.50 14.62 -37.18
C LEU A 665 -11.49 16.12 -37.57
N GLU A 666 -10.94 16.45 -38.74
CA GLU A 666 -10.97 17.79 -39.31
C GLU A 666 -12.41 18.22 -39.68
N LYS A 667 -13.20 17.33 -40.31
CA LYS A 667 -14.62 17.62 -40.57
C LYS A 667 -15.40 17.85 -39.28
N TRP A 668 -15.17 17.02 -38.26
CA TRP A 668 -15.84 17.14 -36.98
C TRP A 668 -15.49 18.45 -36.27
N THR A 669 -14.21 18.83 -36.25
CA THR A 669 -13.77 20.11 -35.67
C THR A 669 -14.33 21.32 -36.43
N VAL A 670 -14.41 21.25 -37.76
CA VAL A 670 -15.09 22.28 -38.58
C VAL A 670 -16.59 22.35 -38.27
N LEU A 671 -17.26 21.22 -38.11
CA LEU A 671 -18.68 21.18 -37.75
C LEU A 671 -18.92 21.72 -36.33
N CYS A 672 -18.11 21.33 -35.34
CA CYS A 672 -18.20 21.84 -33.98
C CYS A 672 -17.93 23.35 -33.88
N THR A 673 -16.95 23.86 -34.64
CA THR A 673 -16.68 25.30 -34.69
C THR A 673 -17.80 26.07 -35.39
N ARG A 674 -18.42 25.49 -36.43
CA ARG A 674 -19.61 26.05 -37.08
C ARG A 674 -20.82 26.04 -36.16
N LEU A 675 -21.02 24.98 -35.38
CA LEU A 675 -22.08 24.87 -34.37
C LEU A 675 -21.90 25.90 -33.25
N ARG A 676 -20.66 26.10 -32.79
CA ARG A 676 -20.32 27.18 -31.84
C ARG A 676 -20.57 28.57 -32.43
N LYS A 677 -20.25 28.81 -33.70
CA LYS A 677 -20.57 30.09 -34.37
C LYS A 677 -22.07 30.32 -34.46
N ILE A 678 -22.87 29.29 -34.79
CA ILE A 678 -24.34 29.39 -34.84
C ILE A 678 -24.91 29.66 -33.44
N GLN A 679 -24.37 29.01 -32.39
CA GLN A 679 -24.76 29.27 -31.01
C GLN A 679 -24.40 30.69 -30.55
N LEU A 680 -23.27 31.25 -31.00
CA LEU A 680 -22.89 32.64 -30.73
C LEU A 680 -23.79 33.63 -31.48
N GLN A 681 -24.10 33.37 -32.75
CA GLN A 681 -25.02 34.20 -33.54
C GLN A 681 -26.47 34.18 -33.00
N GLN A 682 -26.92 33.07 -32.41
CA GLN A 682 -28.22 33.02 -31.70
C GLN A 682 -28.20 33.76 -30.36
N ARG A 683 -27.01 34.05 -29.81
CA ARG A 683 -26.84 34.77 -28.53
C ARG A 683 -26.77 36.29 -28.72
N ASP A 684 -26.26 36.75 -29.86
CA ASP A 684 -26.17 38.18 -30.23
C ASP A 684 -27.44 38.71 -30.94
N GLY A 685 -28.44 37.85 -31.17
CA GLY A 685 -29.74 38.19 -31.76
C GLY A 685 -30.88 38.33 -30.74
N LYS A 686 -30.57 38.51 -29.45
CA LYS A 686 -31.54 38.79 -28.37
C LYS A 686 -31.29 40.16 -27.75
#